data_AF-A0A9P8J7K6-F1
#
_entry.id   AF-A0A9P8J7K6-F1
#
_cell.length_a   1.000
_cell.length_b   1.000
_cell.length_c   1.000
_cell.angle_alpha   90.00
_cell.angle_beta   90.00
_cell.angle_gamma   90.00
#
_symmetry.space_group_name_H-M   'P 1'
#
loop_
_entity.id
_entity.type
_entity.pdbx_description
1 polymer ?
#
loop_
_entity_poly.entity_id
_entity_poly.type
_entity_poly.pdbx_seq_one_letter_code
_entity_poly.pdbx_strand_id
1 'polypeptide(L)'
;MKTTSVSGAALAAVSIFSSFAAAVQPLTVDGSNFITKSSGNRFSIVGVDYQPGGSSGVTATSDPLSDPQACLRDAILLQRLGVNTIRVYNLIADINHDECASIFNAAGIYMILDVNNGFDNSYLDRSAPWTTYTNAYLTHVFSIIEAFAPYPNLLGFFSGNEVINQDSAVNAPAYIRAVTRDMKDYIAKNVARDIGVGYSAADVANLLSDTWEYLGCDLANSTSSKIDFFGLNDYEWCGDSSYMQSGYNVLVQQFGNTSIPVFFSEYGCNKVEPRTFTNVPVLYGDQMSVLSGGLVYEYSEDTNNYGLVNITTADEIHLLQDYGFLATQYAKLDENLLTSANSTATGQKPPTCDPSLITGAGFYNSWDLPPRPSGVDALISSGLSSANKGKTVSVTSTAMPATVYDYDGSQLNGLELTVLEEQDSNRPGLAGNYTPSTPTGTAAATSGSTGGSSSATRSSSGKASSTASQTAATSKGAAAPMFVSSGAATFGALLASLFLFKECQVVDLPVHRTICKSFAQFKTKPSPAVFRAIYFPVDRPNPEFVWMKMDEHYAYTQPDLAAMRKSFLGDSKDCLWPIHLEADYVRMMKIYPHIILGCSLKVPSLDDPVNQSITTLIGKEVHGVRGSFIAYGQIKQEDEDGKKYPIVTDLDTTDLTIITNYFLGRHRHDEAEMDAVRIYSNRNSRPGHHFNANTIRSTKELCHGDLGLFSPISIFFGMPLAVLYRLPLGDRQPDTPKIREAIEKLRAELPPDSGNRLASLLMIDMGNRKGAVAQDFGTIPAKYLDQLGDAIVVRKDQKPLDPAYLEAFCTWIEEDLLPKFADAHEQIMYSLATEYEEDSQEAREQGIALLKLRDKMYDRCSRKRFRAWCKENGLHLRAL
;
A
#
# COMPACT_ATOMS: atom_id res chain seq x y z
N MET A 1 -81.18 3.55 52.71
CA MET A 1 -80.75 3.57 51.30
C MET A 1 -79.30 4.06 51.32
N LYS A 2 -78.25 3.23 51.15
CA LYS A 2 -77.82 2.48 49.94
C LYS A 2 -77.84 3.43 48.71
N THR A 3 -76.75 3.75 48.01
CA THR A 3 -75.67 2.87 47.52
C THR A 3 -74.50 3.69 46.92
N THR A 4 -73.27 3.24 47.21
CA THR A 4 -72.06 3.04 46.36
C THR A 4 -71.43 4.12 45.46
N SER A 5 -70.09 4.12 45.55
CA SER A 5 -69.02 4.77 44.79
C SER A 5 -68.93 4.45 43.30
N VAL A 6 -68.32 5.35 42.50
CA VAL A 6 -67.34 5.02 41.44
C VAL A 6 -66.28 6.13 41.33
N SER A 7 -65.03 5.70 41.22
CA SER A 7 -63.78 6.47 41.07
C SER A 7 -63.71 7.31 39.79
N GLY A 8 -63.25 8.57 39.91
CA GLY A 8 -62.84 9.40 38.78
C GLY A 8 -61.31 9.46 38.70
N ALA A 9 -60.73 8.71 37.76
CA ALA A 9 -59.32 8.81 37.43
C ALA A 9 -59.07 10.15 36.70
N ALA A 10 -58.21 10.99 37.28
CA ALA A 10 -57.67 12.15 36.59
C ALA A 10 -56.71 11.66 35.49
N LEU A 11 -57.05 11.89 34.23
CA LEU A 11 -56.09 11.80 33.12
C LEU A 11 -55.06 12.91 33.34
N ALA A 12 -53.91 12.56 33.90
CA ALA A 12 -52.69 13.32 33.71
C ALA A 12 -52.27 13.11 32.25
N ALA A 13 -52.42 14.15 31.43
CA ALA A 13 -51.83 14.19 30.10
C ALA A 13 -50.30 14.19 30.28
N VAL A 14 -49.71 13.00 30.20
CA VAL A 14 -48.26 12.86 30.04
C VAL A 14 -47.96 13.33 28.62
N SER A 15 -47.45 14.54 28.50
CA SER A 15 -46.79 15.01 27.30
C SER A 15 -45.57 14.13 27.07
N ILE A 16 -45.72 13.11 26.21
CA ILE A 16 -44.62 12.34 25.65
C ILE A 16 -43.83 13.32 24.79
N PHE A 17 -42.77 13.92 25.36
CA PHE A 17 -41.75 14.56 24.54
C PHE A 17 -40.99 13.43 23.86
N SER A 18 -41.41 13.13 22.62
CA SER A 18 -40.59 12.41 21.67
C SER A 18 -39.33 13.24 21.47
N SER A 19 -38.21 12.85 22.07
CA SER A 19 -36.91 13.36 21.67
C SER A 19 -36.71 12.89 20.23
N PHE A 20 -37.02 13.75 19.27
CA PHE A 20 -36.45 13.63 17.93
C PHE A 20 -34.93 13.57 18.16
N ALA A 21 -34.26 12.57 17.60
CA ALA A 21 -32.80 12.57 17.54
C ALA A 21 -32.41 13.87 16.85
N ALA A 22 -31.90 14.83 17.62
CA ALA A 22 -31.57 16.14 17.12
C ALA A 22 -30.43 15.97 16.10
N ALA A 23 -30.63 16.49 14.89
CA ALA A 23 -29.73 16.35 13.77
C ALA A 23 -28.41 17.09 14.03
N VAL A 24 -27.25 16.58 13.57
CA VAL A 24 -26.13 17.48 13.29
C VAL A 24 -26.54 18.44 12.17
N GLN A 25 -25.96 19.63 12.12
CA GLN A 25 -26.25 20.55 11.03
C GLN A 25 -25.62 20.08 9.71
N PRO A 26 -26.35 20.06 8.60
CA PRO A 26 -25.71 19.86 7.30
C PRO A 26 -24.58 20.86 7.04
N LEU A 27 -23.43 20.32 6.67
CA LEU A 27 -22.27 21.11 6.27
C LEU A 27 -22.42 21.58 4.82
N THR A 28 -21.79 22.70 4.50
CA THR A 28 -21.61 23.16 3.13
C THR A 28 -20.16 23.51 2.83
N VAL A 29 -19.80 23.48 1.56
CA VAL A 29 -18.50 23.94 1.08
C VAL A 29 -18.55 25.44 0.81
N ASP A 30 -17.60 26.19 1.38
CA ASP A 30 -17.37 27.60 1.09
C ASP A 30 -15.86 27.85 0.88
N GLY A 31 -15.48 28.11 -0.38
CA GLY A 31 -14.09 28.13 -0.82
C GLY A 31 -13.36 26.84 -0.40
N SER A 32 -12.23 26.98 0.30
CA SER A 32 -11.44 25.84 0.75
C SER A 32 -11.84 25.24 2.10
N ASN A 33 -13.03 25.57 2.63
CA ASN A 33 -13.48 25.09 3.93
C ASN A 33 -14.83 24.36 3.86
N PHE A 34 -15.00 23.37 4.75
CA PHE A 34 -16.33 22.96 5.19
C PHE A 34 -16.81 23.93 6.26
N ILE A 35 -18.06 24.37 6.18
CA ILE A 35 -18.66 25.36 7.08
C ILE A 35 -19.99 24.85 7.62
N THR A 36 -20.25 25.12 8.90
CA THR A 36 -21.57 24.98 9.51
C THR A 36 -22.41 26.22 9.20
N LYS A 37 -23.54 26.07 8.49
CA LYS A 37 -24.36 27.22 8.02
C LYS A 37 -24.84 28.13 9.15
N SER A 38 -25.17 27.60 10.35
CA SER A 38 -25.67 28.42 11.46
C SER A 38 -24.61 29.30 12.10
N SER A 39 -23.39 28.80 12.26
CA SER A 39 -22.34 29.49 13.00
C SER A 39 -21.33 30.20 12.09
N GLY A 40 -21.21 29.76 10.84
CA GLY A 40 -20.17 30.20 9.92
C GLY A 40 -18.78 29.66 10.27
N ASN A 41 -18.68 28.79 11.28
CA ASN A 41 -17.41 28.21 11.71
C ASN A 41 -16.94 27.14 10.74
N ARG A 42 -15.62 27.03 10.63
CA ARG A 42 -14.95 25.95 9.93
C ARG A 42 -15.26 24.63 10.61
N PHE A 43 -15.38 23.59 9.79
CA PHE A 43 -15.40 22.20 10.20
C PHE A 43 -14.14 21.51 9.67
N SER A 44 -13.24 21.11 10.58
CA SER A 44 -12.09 20.26 10.26
C SER A 44 -12.47 18.79 10.48
N ILE A 45 -12.16 17.95 9.49
CA ILE A 45 -12.41 16.51 9.55
C ILE A 45 -11.41 15.91 10.54
N VAL A 46 -11.90 15.34 11.64
CA VAL A 46 -11.16 14.47 12.55
C VAL A 46 -11.78 13.09 12.41
N GLY A 47 -11.26 12.31 11.48
CA GLY A 47 -11.97 11.14 10.97
C GLY A 47 -11.28 9.81 11.16
N VAL A 48 -12.03 8.75 10.85
CA VAL A 48 -11.55 7.37 10.72
C VAL A 48 -12.29 6.69 9.57
N ASP A 49 -11.57 5.91 8.79
CA ASP A 49 -12.14 5.07 7.74
C ASP A 49 -12.87 3.87 8.36
N TYR A 50 -14.15 3.69 8.03
CA TYR A 50 -15.05 2.74 8.68
C TYR A 50 -15.64 1.75 7.66
N GLN A 51 -14.98 0.61 7.53
CA GLN A 51 -15.46 -0.51 6.71
C GLN A 51 -15.27 -1.87 7.43
N PRO A 52 -15.89 -2.11 8.60
CA PRO A 52 -15.85 -3.43 9.25
C PRO A 52 -16.12 -4.61 8.30
N GLY A 53 -15.20 -5.59 8.31
CA GLY A 53 -15.22 -6.74 7.40
C GLY A 53 -14.61 -6.47 6.01
N GLY A 54 -14.12 -5.26 5.77
CA GLY A 54 -13.54 -4.83 4.51
C GLY A 54 -14.51 -4.97 3.34
N SER A 55 -13.98 -5.12 2.13
CA SER A 55 -14.81 -5.39 0.94
C SER A 55 -15.53 -6.75 1.01
N SER A 56 -14.98 -7.71 1.77
CA SER A 56 -15.56 -9.05 1.93
C SER A 56 -16.78 -9.08 2.86
N GLY A 57 -16.94 -8.06 3.72
CA GLY A 57 -18.07 -7.92 4.64
C GLY A 57 -19.35 -7.45 3.96
N VAL A 58 -19.27 -6.97 2.71
CA VAL A 58 -20.44 -6.48 1.96
C VAL A 58 -21.09 -7.61 1.18
N THR A 59 -22.41 -7.73 1.34
CA THR A 59 -23.26 -8.68 0.63
C THR A 59 -24.47 -7.94 0.05
N ALA A 60 -25.30 -8.62 -0.74
CA ALA A 60 -26.52 -8.02 -1.29
C ALA A 60 -27.53 -7.57 -0.21
N THR A 61 -27.37 -7.99 1.05
CA THR A 61 -28.31 -7.70 2.15
C THR A 61 -27.65 -7.12 3.38
N SER A 62 -26.34 -6.81 3.34
CA SER A 62 -25.59 -6.34 4.50
C SER A 62 -24.38 -5.51 4.05
N ASP A 63 -24.20 -4.37 4.68
CA ASP A 63 -23.03 -3.49 4.57
C ASP A 63 -22.69 -2.89 5.97
N PRO A 64 -21.61 -2.10 6.12
CA PRO A 64 -21.20 -1.55 7.42
C PRO A 64 -22.23 -0.67 8.13
N LEU A 65 -23.24 -0.17 7.42
CA LEU A 65 -24.26 0.74 7.93
C LEU A 65 -25.64 0.06 8.03
N SER A 66 -25.68 -1.28 8.05
CA SER A 66 -26.93 -2.05 8.06
C SER A 66 -27.22 -2.78 9.38
N ASP A 67 -26.25 -2.86 10.30
CA ASP A 67 -26.42 -3.48 11.63
C ASP A 67 -26.40 -2.41 12.74
N PRO A 68 -27.57 -2.06 13.32
CA PRO A 68 -27.67 -1.04 14.35
C PRO A 68 -26.85 -1.34 15.61
N GLN A 69 -26.66 -2.61 15.98
CA GLN A 69 -25.89 -2.96 17.19
C GLN A 69 -24.39 -2.78 16.95
N ALA A 70 -23.90 -3.16 15.77
CA ALA A 70 -22.52 -2.89 15.37
C ALA A 70 -22.26 -1.37 15.29
N CYS A 71 -23.16 -0.63 14.62
CA CYS A 71 -23.07 0.83 14.53
C CYS A 71 -23.11 1.50 15.90
N LEU A 72 -23.95 1.04 16.84
CA LEU A 72 -23.97 1.57 18.21
C LEU A 72 -22.66 1.29 18.95
N ARG A 73 -22.17 0.05 18.93
CA ARG A 73 -20.89 -0.32 19.53
C ARG A 73 -19.76 0.58 19.03
N ASP A 74 -19.69 0.73 17.72
CA ASP A 74 -18.56 1.40 17.08
C ASP A 74 -18.67 2.93 17.18
N ALA A 75 -19.87 3.49 17.10
CA ALA A 75 -20.11 4.91 17.34
C ALA A 75 -19.70 5.33 18.77
N ILE A 76 -19.90 4.49 19.78
CA ILE A 76 -19.46 4.80 21.16
C ILE A 76 -17.93 4.91 21.23
N LEU A 77 -17.21 4.01 20.58
CA LEU A 77 -15.74 4.01 20.60
C LEU A 77 -15.14 5.12 19.75
N LEU A 78 -15.73 5.40 18.58
CA LEU A 78 -15.35 6.54 17.74
C LEU A 78 -15.67 7.87 18.43
N GLN A 79 -16.83 7.96 19.10
CA GLN A 79 -17.21 9.16 19.84
C GLN A 79 -16.19 9.47 20.94
N ARG A 80 -15.77 8.43 21.69
CA ARG A 80 -14.76 8.56 22.74
C ARG A 80 -13.38 9.01 22.23
N LEU A 81 -12.99 8.64 21.02
CA LEU A 81 -11.76 9.15 20.38
C LEU A 81 -11.86 10.65 20.04
N GLY A 82 -13.07 11.19 19.92
CA GLY A 82 -13.30 12.53 19.38
C GLY A 82 -13.47 12.56 17.86
N VAL A 83 -13.72 11.40 17.23
CA VAL A 83 -13.97 11.31 15.79
C VAL A 83 -15.27 12.00 15.46
N ASN A 84 -15.25 12.84 14.42
CA ASN A 84 -16.40 13.62 13.97
C ASN A 84 -16.86 13.23 12.56
N THR A 85 -16.11 12.37 11.86
CA THR A 85 -16.40 11.95 10.49
C THR A 85 -15.96 10.51 10.29
N ILE A 86 -16.79 9.70 9.63
CA ILE A 86 -16.39 8.41 9.08
C ILE A 86 -16.43 8.44 7.56
N ARG A 87 -15.54 7.69 6.92
CA ARG A 87 -15.64 7.37 5.49
C ARG A 87 -16.05 5.91 5.31
N VAL A 88 -16.99 5.66 4.41
CA VAL A 88 -17.45 4.29 4.10
C VAL A 88 -17.35 4.04 2.60
N TYR A 89 -16.71 2.93 2.22
CA TYR A 89 -16.26 2.67 0.86
C TYR A 89 -17.25 1.86 0.02
N ASN A 90 -17.88 0.86 0.62
CA ASN A 90 -18.77 -0.07 -0.10
C ASN A 90 -20.12 -0.11 0.60
N LEU A 91 -21.16 0.32 -0.12
CA LEU A 91 -22.53 0.40 0.35
C LEU A 91 -23.51 -0.21 -0.66
N ILE A 92 -24.66 -0.65 -0.15
CA ILE A 92 -25.77 -1.18 -0.94
C ILE A 92 -26.97 -0.26 -0.80
N ALA A 93 -27.42 0.36 -1.89
CA ALA A 93 -28.51 1.35 -1.82
C ALA A 93 -29.86 0.78 -1.33
N ASP A 94 -30.16 -0.48 -1.64
CA ASP A 94 -31.50 -1.07 -1.47
C ASP A 94 -31.78 -1.64 -0.06
N ILE A 95 -30.85 -1.52 0.89
CA ILE A 95 -31.04 -1.97 2.27
C ILE A 95 -31.28 -0.78 3.22
N ASN A 96 -31.77 -1.05 4.43
CA ASN A 96 -32.10 0.01 5.39
C ASN A 96 -30.86 0.44 6.19
N HIS A 97 -30.59 1.75 6.22
CA HIS A 97 -29.50 2.36 7.01
C HIS A 97 -30.00 3.37 8.06
N ASP A 98 -31.32 3.51 8.23
CA ASP A 98 -31.95 4.56 9.03
C ASP A 98 -31.39 4.61 10.46
N GLU A 99 -31.30 3.44 11.10
CA GLU A 99 -30.85 3.32 12.49
C GLU A 99 -29.35 3.62 12.64
N CYS A 100 -28.49 3.05 11.80
CA CYS A 100 -27.05 3.33 11.82
C CYS A 100 -26.74 4.80 11.54
N ALA A 101 -27.33 5.38 10.50
CA ALA A 101 -27.16 6.79 10.18
C ALA A 101 -27.63 7.68 11.34
N SER A 102 -28.74 7.31 12.00
CA SER A 102 -29.25 8.05 13.17
C SER A 102 -28.38 7.91 14.42
N ILE A 103 -27.74 6.75 14.62
CA ILE A 103 -26.78 6.52 15.71
C ILE A 103 -25.54 7.39 15.52
N PHE A 104 -24.92 7.36 14.34
CA PHE A 104 -23.78 8.23 14.04
C PHE A 104 -24.16 9.71 14.11
N ASN A 105 -25.35 10.07 13.63
CA ASN A 105 -25.86 11.43 13.76
C ASN A 105 -25.99 11.84 15.25
N ALA A 106 -26.60 11.01 16.08
CA ALA A 106 -26.73 11.27 17.52
C ALA A 106 -25.36 11.37 18.22
N ALA A 107 -24.36 10.65 17.70
CA ALA A 107 -22.98 10.72 18.17
C ALA A 107 -22.28 12.02 17.79
N GLY A 108 -22.84 12.83 16.88
CA GLY A 108 -22.18 14.00 16.29
C GLY A 108 -21.21 13.65 15.17
N ILE A 109 -21.38 12.50 14.51
CA ILE A 109 -20.45 11.95 13.52
C ILE A 109 -21.06 12.03 12.11
N TYR A 110 -20.34 12.69 11.21
CA TYR A 110 -20.67 12.80 9.80
C TYR A 110 -20.21 11.57 9.01
N MET A 111 -20.79 11.37 7.83
CA MET A 111 -20.44 10.32 6.89
C MET A 111 -20.00 10.92 5.56
N ILE A 112 -18.85 10.48 5.04
CA ILE A 112 -18.43 10.67 3.65
C ILE A 112 -18.52 9.31 2.96
N LEU A 113 -19.23 9.24 1.84
CA LEU A 113 -19.58 7.96 1.24
C LEU A 113 -19.02 7.84 -0.17
N ASP A 114 -18.33 6.74 -0.46
CA ASP A 114 -17.99 6.36 -1.82
C ASP A 114 -19.23 5.77 -2.51
N VAL A 115 -19.46 6.12 -3.78
CA VAL A 115 -20.63 5.63 -4.56
C VAL A 115 -20.34 4.38 -5.37
N ASN A 116 -19.11 3.90 -5.34
CA ASN A 116 -18.69 2.70 -6.06
C ASN A 116 -18.62 1.51 -5.10
N ASN A 117 -18.84 0.31 -5.60
CA ASN A 117 -18.56 -0.92 -4.86
C ASN A 117 -18.06 -2.04 -5.80
N GLY A 118 -17.65 -3.18 -5.23
CA GLY A 118 -17.09 -4.31 -5.99
C GLY A 118 -18.07 -5.13 -6.84
N PHE A 119 -19.37 -4.79 -6.89
CA PHE A 119 -20.36 -5.56 -7.64
C PHE A 119 -20.46 -5.14 -9.13
N ASP A 120 -21.03 -6.03 -9.95
CA ASP A 120 -21.27 -5.75 -11.37
C ASP A 120 -22.06 -4.46 -11.57
N ASN A 121 -21.64 -3.67 -12.56
CA ASN A 121 -22.21 -2.36 -12.89
C ASN A 121 -22.20 -1.34 -11.75
N SER A 122 -21.37 -1.51 -10.73
CA SER A 122 -21.35 -0.63 -9.55
C SER A 122 -20.00 0.04 -9.33
N TYR A 123 -19.11 0.02 -10.33
CA TYR A 123 -17.81 0.67 -10.30
C TYR A 123 -17.43 1.24 -11.67
N LEU A 124 -16.43 2.10 -11.67
CA LEU A 124 -15.76 2.60 -12.87
C LEU A 124 -14.39 1.93 -13.00
N ASP A 125 -14.19 1.14 -14.07
CA ASP A 125 -12.92 0.48 -14.37
C ASP A 125 -11.88 1.50 -14.83
N ARG A 126 -10.81 1.68 -14.06
CA ARG A 126 -9.72 2.62 -14.38
C ARG A 126 -9.04 2.36 -15.72
N SER A 127 -8.92 1.09 -16.12
CA SER A 127 -8.18 0.68 -17.32
C SER A 127 -9.00 0.84 -18.60
N ALA A 128 -10.33 0.84 -18.46
CA ALA A 128 -11.28 0.95 -19.56
C ALA A 128 -12.60 1.61 -19.12
N PRO A 129 -12.57 2.88 -18.65
CA PRO A 129 -13.74 3.52 -18.01
C PRO A 129 -14.93 3.68 -18.95
N TRP A 130 -14.69 3.74 -20.27
CA TRP A 130 -15.74 3.76 -21.29
C TRP A 130 -16.60 2.50 -21.35
N THR A 131 -16.14 1.38 -20.78
CA THR A 131 -16.88 0.10 -20.77
C THR A 131 -17.84 0.00 -19.59
N THR A 132 -17.58 0.74 -18.51
CA THR A 132 -18.30 0.66 -17.23
C THR A 132 -19.09 1.92 -16.92
N TYR A 133 -18.75 3.07 -17.51
CA TYR A 133 -19.57 4.28 -17.51
C TYR A 133 -20.84 4.08 -18.35
N THR A 134 -21.85 3.48 -17.72
CA THR A 134 -23.09 3.01 -18.36
C THR A 134 -24.32 3.53 -17.63
N ASN A 135 -25.51 3.35 -18.24
CA ASN A 135 -26.78 3.66 -17.59
C ASN A 135 -26.98 2.84 -16.29
N ALA A 136 -26.58 1.57 -16.29
CA ALA A 136 -26.69 0.70 -15.10
C ALA A 136 -25.82 1.22 -13.95
N TYR A 137 -24.59 1.63 -14.25
CA TYR A 137 -23.69 2.25 -13.28
C TYR A 137 -24.24 3.55 -12.72
N LEU A 138 -24.71 4.46 -13.56
CA LEU A 138 -25.27 5.72 -13.07
C LEU A 138 -26.60 5.51 -12.31
N THR A 139 -27.37 4.48 -12.65
CA THR A 139 -28.55 4.10 -11.85
C THR A 139 -28.12 3.67 -10.45
N HIS A 140 -27.08 2.85 -10.30
CA HIS A 140 -26.52 2.48 -8.99
C HIS A 140 -26.07 3.71 -8.19
N VAL A 141 -25.28 4.59 -8.82
CA VAL A 141 -24.79 5.83 -8.19
C VAL A 141 -25.95 6.70 -7.70
N PHE A 142 -27.01 6.87 -8.51
CA PHE A 142 -28.19 7.64 -8.13
C PHE A 142 -28.99 6.96 -7.02
N SER A 143 -29.05 5.63 -6.96
CA SER A 143 -29.66 4.90 -5.86
C SER A 143 -28.95 5.15 -4.52
N ILE A 144 -27.61 5.19 -4.52
CA ILE A 144 -26.83 5.55 -3.32
C ILE A 144 -27.16 6.99 -2.89
N ILE A 145 -27.25 7.93 -3.83
CA ILE A 145 -27.66 9.31 -3.53
C ILE A 145 -29.05 9.35 -2.88
N GLU A 146 -30.04 8.66 -3.44
CA GLU A 146 -31.40 8.63 -2.88
C GLU A 146 -31.46 8.00 -1.48
N ALA A 147 -30.70 6.93 -1.25
CA ALA A 147 -30.67 6.23 0.03
C ALA A 147 -30.09 7.10 1.15
N PHE A 148 -29.07 7.92 0.87
CA PHE A 148 -28.31 8.64 1.91
C PHE A 148 -28.52 10.16 1.95
N ALA A 149 -28.96 10.81 0.85
CA ALA A 149 -29.20 12.25 0.81
C ALA A 149 -30.11 12.80 1.93
N PRO A 150 -31.15 12.07 2.39
CA PRO A 150 -32.01 12.53 3.48
C PRO A 150 -31.31 12.65 4.84
N TYR A 151 -30.17 11.98 5.05
CA TYR A 151 -29.48 12.05 6.35
C TYR A 151 -28.73 13.38 6.50
N PRO A 152 -28.93 14.10 7.61
CA PRO A 152 -28.32 15.42 7.83
C PRO A 152 -26.81 15.32 8.07
N ASN A 153 -26.34 14.20 8.63
CA ASN A 153 -24.92 13.92 8.87
C ASN A 153 -24.19 13.37 7.64
N LEU A 154 -24.82 13.27 6.46
CA LEU A 154 -24.07 13.01 5.22
C LEU A 154 -23.34 14.30 4.80
N LEU A 155 -22.01 14.27 4.91
CA LEU A 155 -21.12 15.38 4.54
C LEU A 155 -20.99 15.51 3.03
N GLY A 156 -20.77 14.39 2.32
CA GLY A 156 -20.62 14.39 0.88
C GLY A 156 -20.37 13.00 0.30
N PHE A 157 -20.27 12.96 -1.03
CA PHE A 157 -19.99 11.74 -1.78
C PHE A 157 -18.63 11.82 -2.49
N PHE A 158 -17.91 10.70 -2.57
CA PHE A 158 -16.80 10.54 -3.51
C PHE A 158 -17.32 9.92 -4.81
N SER A 159 -17.09 10.59 -5.95
CA SER A 159 -17.41 10.07 -7.29
C SER A 159 -16.43 9.00 -7.78
N GLY A 160 -15.34 8.77 -7.05
CA GLY A 160 -14.36 7.73 -7.31
C GLY A 160 -13.21 7.78 -6.31
N ASN A 161 -12.53 6.63 -6.17
CA ASN A 161 -11.37 6.43 -5.32
C ASN A 161 -10.22 5.86 -6.15
N GLU A 162 -9.12 6.60 -6.26
CA GLU A 162 -7.89 6.19 -6.95
C GLU A 162 -8.11 5.58 -8.35
N VAL A 163 -9.11 6.09 -9.08
CA VAL A 163 -9.36 5.66 -10.46
C VAL A 163 -8.29 6.22 -11.39
N ILE A 164 -7.82 7.45 -11.14
CA ILE A 164 -6.72 8.09 -11.84
C ILE A 164 -5.42 7.72 -11.13
N ASN A 165 -4.66 6.81 -11.74
CA ASN A 165 -3.34 6.39 -11.29
C ASN A 165 -2.53 5.78 -12.46
N GLN A 166 -1.45 5.07 -12.16
CA GLN A 166 -0.47 4.52 -13.08
C GLN A 166 -1.07 3.47 -14.03
N ASP A 167 -2.10 2.76 -13.57
CA ASP A 167 -2.78 1.70 -14.32
C ASP A 167 -3.98 2.24 -15.11
N SER A 168 -4.30 3.52 -14.94
CA SER A 168 -5.48 4.12 -15.54
C SER A 168 -5.27 4.38 -17.03
N ALA A 169 -6.35 4.26 -17.80
CA ALA A 169 -6.39 4.79 -19.15
C ALA A 169 -6.16 6.30 -19.09
N VAL A 170 -5.45 6.85 -20.08
CA VAL A 170 -5.07 8.26 -20.07
C VAL A 170 -6.29 9.18 -19.88
N ASN A 171 -7.43 8.84 -20.48
CA ASN A 171 -8.67 9.62 -20.43
C ASN A 171 -9.57 9.33 -19.22
N ALA A 172 -9.13 8.52 -18.24
CA ALA A 172 -9.87 8.29 -17.00
C ALA A 172 -10.29 9.58 -16.26
N PRO A 173 -9.49 10.67 -16.24
CA PRO A 173 -9.91 11.93 -15.63
C PRO A 173 -11.21 12.49 -16.22
N ALA A 174 -11.45 12.35 -17.53
CA ALA A 174 -12.69 12.81 -18.16
C ALA A 174 -13.93 12.06 -17.68
N TYR A 175 -13.79 10.75 -17.41
CA TYR A 175 -14.89 9.93 -16.92
C TYR A 175 -15.22 10.24 -15.46
N ILE A 176 -14.22 10.44 -14.60
CA ILE A 176 -14.45 10.92 -13.24
C ILE A 176 -15.20 12.24 -13.26
N ARG A 177 -14.72 13.19 -14.08
CA ARG A 177 -15.35 14.50 -14.22
C ARG A 177 -16.80 14.42 -14.77
N ALA A 178 -17.10 13.44 -15.63
CA ALA A 178 -18.45 13.17 -16.11
C ALA A 178 -19.36 12.54 -15.05
N VAL A 179 -18.84 11.61 -14.23
CA VAL A 179 -19.58 11.04 -13.10
C VAL A 179 -19.89 12.13 -12.08
N THR A 180 -18.91 12.98 -11.73
CA THR A 180 -19.12 14.15 -10.86
C THR A 180 -20.23 15.07 -11.39
N ARG A 181 -20.19 15.40 -12.69
CA ARG A 181 -21.25 16.19 -13.36
C ARG A 181 -22.62 15.55 -13.16
N ASP A 182 -22.74 14.27 -13.48
CA ASP A 182 -24.03 13.57 -13.48
C ASP A 182 -24.60 13.41 -12.07
N MET A 183 -23.75 13.15 -11.07
CA MET A 183 -24.14 13.14 -9.65
C MET A 183 -24.65 14.51 -9.22
N LYS A 184 -23.92 15.58 -9.53
CA LYS A 184 -24.29 16.95 -9.15
C LYS A 184 -25.57 17.42 -9.84
N ASP A 185 -25.75 17.07 -11.12
CA ASP A 185 -27.00 17.36 -11.84
C ASP A 185 -28.18 16.57 -11.27
N TYR A 186 -27.98 15.32 -10.87
CA TYR A 186 -29.00 14.51 -10.19
C TYR A 186 -29.38 15.12 -8.83
N ILE A 187 -28.39 15.46 -7.99
CA ILE A 187 -28.59 16.09 -6.68
C ILE A 187 -29.34 17.42 -6.85
N ALA A 188 -28.86 18.30 -7.73
CA ALA A 188 -29.49 19.60 -7.97
C ALA A 188 -30.95 19.50 -8.43
N LYS A 189 -31.33 18.40 -9.10
CA LYS A 189 -32.67 18.19 -9.61
C LYS A 189 -33.61 17.50 -8.60
N ASN A 190 -33.10 16.55 -7.81
CA ASN A 190 -33.91 15.62 -7.04
C ASN A 190 -33.74 15.73 -5.51
N VAL A 191 -32.71 16.43 -5.05
CA VAL A 191 -32.37 16.56 -3.62
C VAL A 191 -32.51 18.01 -3.18
N ALA A 192 -33.19 18.25 -2.06
CA ALA A 192 -33.45 19.61 -1.56
C ALA A 192 -32.26 20.27 -0.86
N ARG A 193 -31.27 19.46 -0.46
CA ARG A 193 -30.09 19.87 0.31
C ARG A 193 -28.87 19.97 -0.59
N ASP A 194 -28.02 20.95 -0.33
CA ASP A 194 -26.69 21.03 -0.95
C ASP A 194 -25.82 19.88 -0.42
N ILE A 195 -25.33 19.03 -1.32
CA ILE A 195 -24.42 17.92 -0.99
C ILE A 195 -23.24 18.00 -1.95
N GLY A 196 -22.03 18.09 -1.40
CA GLY A 196 -20.82 18.14 -2.21
C GLY A 196 -20.48 16.78 -2.82
N VAL A 197 -19.92 16.80 -4.02
CA VAL A 197 -19.34 15.61 -4.68
C VAL A 197 -17.85 15.86 -4.91
N GLY A 198 -17.02 15.06 -4.26
CA GLY A 198 -15.57 15.13 -4.36
C GLY A 198 -14.94 13.93 -5.04
N TYR A 199 -13.61 13.87 -5.00
CA TYR A 199 -12.81 12.73 -5.49
C TYR A 199 -11.71 12.40 -4.49
N SER A 200 -11.45 11.10 -4.28
CA SER A 200 -10.35 10.60 -3.44
C SER A 200 -9.20 10.14 -4.34
N ALA A 201 -8.05 10.81 -4.24
CA ALA A 201 -6.90 10.63 -5.11
C ALA A 201 -5.80 9.78 -4.45
N ALA A 202 -5.07 9.04 -5.29
CA ALA A 202 -3.84 8.37 -4.88
C ALA A 202 -2.70 9.40 -4.76
N ASP A 203 -1.82 9.22 -3.78
CA ASP A 203 -0.60 10.01 -3.67
C ASP A 203 0.46 9.55 -4.68
N VAL A 204 0.30 10.03 -5.91
CA VAL A 204 1.22 9.80 -7.00
C VAL A 204 1.85 11.14 -7.35
N ALA A 205 3.09 11.36 -6.90
CA ALA A 205 3.80 12.63 -7.06
C ALA A 205 3.71 13.26 -8.47
N ASN A 206 3.74 12.44 -9.53
CA ASN A 206 3.69 12.92 -10.92
C ASN A 206 2.27 13.12 -11.51
N LEU A 207 1.21 12.70 -10.80
CA LEU A 207 -0.18 12.82 -11.26
C LEU A 207 -1.02 13.67 -10.31
N LEU A 208 -0.62 13.85 -9.06
CA LEU A 208 -1.42 14.49 -8.02
C LEU A 208 -1.80 15.93 -8.38
N SER A 209 -0.81 16.75 -8.74
CA SER A 209 -1.04 18.15 -9.12
C SER A 209 -1.96 18.26 -10.33
N ASP A 210 -1.69 17.49 -11.39
CA ASP A 210 -2.50 17.52 -12.60
C ASP A 210 -3.92 16.98 -12.36
N THR A 211 -4.08 16.00 -11.47
CA THR A 211 -5.41 15.46 -11.08
C THR A 211 -6.22 16.49 -10.33
N TRP A 212 -5.61 17.18 -9.37
CA TRP A 212 -6.25 18.25 -8.62
C TRP A 212 -6.66 19.42 -9.52
N GLU A 213 -5.74 19.92 -10.36
CA GLU A 213 -6.04 20.99 -11.32
C GLU A 213 -7.12 20.58 -12.32
N TYR A 214 -7.00 19.38 -12.89
CA TYR A 214 -7.93 18.88 -13.90
C TYR A 214 -9.34 18.69 -13.36
N LEU A 215 -9.52 18.22 -12.12
CA LEU A 215 -10.85 18.02 -11.54
C LEU A 215 -11.39 19.30 -10.87
N GLY A 216 -10.51 20.17 -10.38
CA GLY A 216 -10.84 21.36 -9.60
C GLY A 216 -11.02 22.65 -10.39
N CYS A 217 -10.60 22.72 -11.65
CA CYS A 217 -10.79 23.91 -12.50
C CYS A 217 -12.25 24.08 -12.98
N ASP A 218 -12.66 25.31 -13.29
CA ASP A 218 -13.97 25.66 -13.85
C ASP A 218 -14.02 25.45 -15.37
N LEU A 219 -15.03 24.69 -15.80
CA LEU A 219 -15.24 24.36 -17.21
C LEU A 219 -16.48 25.07 -17.76
N ALA A 220 -16.28 25.96 -18.74
CA ALA A 220 -17.32 26.86 -19.26
C ALA A 220 -18.52 26.14 -19.89
N ASN A 221 -18.32 24.98 -20.51
CA ASN A 221 -19.39 24.18 -21.13
C ASN A 221 -20.02 23.15 -20.17
N SER A 222 -19.54 23.04 -18.93
CA SER A 222 -20.12 22.12 -17.92
C SER A 222 -19.74 22.53 -16.49
N THR A 223 -20.44 23.50 -15.94
CA THR A 223 -20.16 24.07 -14.60
C THR A 223 -20.35 23.07 -13.45
N SER A 224 -21.23 22.08 -13.59
CA SER A 224 -21.45 21.05 -12.56
C SER A 224 -20.39 19.96 -12.53
N SER A 225 -19.42 19.95 -13.44
CA SER A 225 -18.43 18.88 -13.57
C SER A 225 -17.22 19.02 -12.64
N LYS A 226 -17.02 20.20 -12.05
CA LYS A 226 -15.96 20.46 -11.07
C LYS A 226 -16.29 19.74 -9.75
N ILE A 227 -15.30 19.11 -9.14
CA ILE A 227 -15.43 18.53 -7.78
C ILE A 227 -15.60 19.63 -6.72
N ASP A 228 -16.30 19.30 -5.64
CA ASP A 228 -16.55 20.23 -4.53
C ASP A 228 -15.50 20.13 -3.42
N PHE A 229 -14.81 18.99 -3.30
CA PHE A 229 -13.70 18.76 -2.37
C PHE A 229 -12.75 17.69 -2.90
N PHE A 230 -11.52 17.66 -2.40
CA PHE A 230 -10.46 16.76 -2.84
C PHE A 230 -9.88 15.99 -1.64
N GLY A 231 -10.04 14.68 -1.65
CA GLY A 231 -9.39 13.77 -0.71
C GLY A 231 -8.06 13.28 -1.25
N LEU A 232 -7.05 13.18 -0.41
CA LEU A 232 -5.77 12.54 -0.70
C LEU A 232 -5.54 11.34 0.22
N ASN A 233 -5.28 10.18 -0.36
CA ASN A 233 -4.82 9.02 0.37
C ASN A 233 -3.30 9.15 0.63
N ASP A 234 -2.92 9.69 1.79
CA ASP A 234 -1.55 10.08 2.11
C ASP A 234 -0.92 9.14 3.15
N TYR A 235 0.22 8.56 2.79
CA TYR A 235 0.97 7.65 3.67
C TYR A 235 2.45 8.04 3.79
N GLU A 236 2.80 9.31 3.50
CA GLU A 236 4.20 9.76 3.47
C GLU A 236 4.80 9.90 4.89
N TRP A 237 3.98 10.12 5.91
CA TRP A 237 4.43 10.18 7.31
C TRP A 237 4.43 8.80 7.98
N CYS A 238 5.61 8.20 8.14
CA CYS A 238 5.79 6.91 8.83
C CYS A 238 6.65 7.06 10.09
N GLY A 239 6.14 6.58 11.25
CA GLY A 239 6.86 6.62 12.54
C GLY A 239 7.21 8.04 13.00
N ASP A 240 8.41 8.20 13.57
CA ASP A 240 8.94 9.51 13.94
C ASP A 240 9.46 10.24 12.69
N SER A 241 8.58 11.02 12.06
CA SER A 241 8.90 11.92 10.96
C SER A 241 8.72 13.38 11.37
N SER A 242 8.83 14.30 10.41
CA SER A 242 8.61 15.73 10.59
C SER A 242 7.92 16.33 9.37
N TYR A 243 7.34 17.53 9.54
CA TYR A 243 6.68 18.28 8.47
C TYR A 243 7.49 18.40 7.16
N MET A 244 8.83 18.51 7.27
CA MET A 244 9.72 18.60 6.12
C MET A 244 10.13 17.22 5.57
N GLN A 245 10.33 16.24 6.45
CA GLN A 245 10.77 14.90 6.06
C GLN A 245 9.65 14.08 5.42
N SER A 246 8.41 14.29 5.88
CA SER A 246 7.23 13.62 5.37
C SER A 246 6.71 14.18 4.05
N GLY A 247 7.27 15.28 3.52
CA GLY A 247 6.72 15.93 2.32
C GLY A 247 5.48 16.80 2.56
N TYR A 248 4.98 16.89 3.80
CA TYR A 248 3.77 17.69 4.12
C TYR A 248 3.94 19.17 3.78
N ASN A 249 5.17 19.69 3.86
CA ASN A 249 5.49 21.03 3.41
C ASN A 249 5.27 21.25 1.90
N VAL A 250 5.48 20.22 1.09
CA VAL A 250 5.24 20.24 -0.35
C VAL A 250 3.75 20.23 -0.62
N LEU A 251 2.97 19.40 0.09
CA LEU A 251 1.51 19.37 -0.02
C LEU A 251 0.87 20.71 0.35
N VAL A 252 1.31 21.33 1.46
CA VAL A 252 0.82 22.66 1.86
C VAL A 252 1.19 23.72 0.81
N GLN A 253 2.40 23.66 0.25
CA GLN A 253 2.80 24.58 -0.83
C GLN A 253 1.93 24.40 -2.08
N GLN A 254 1.64 23.15 -2.45
CA GLN A 254 0.84 22.81 -3.62
C GLN A 254 -0.61 23.27 -3.47
N PHE A 255 -1.24 22.99 -2.32
CA PHE A 255 -2.65 23.30 -2.08
C PHE A 255 -2.88 24.68 -1.48
N GLY A 256 -1.83 25.50 -1.26
CA GLY A 256 -1.90 26.79 -0.58
C GLY A 256 -2.94 27.78 -1.13
N ASN A 257 -3.28 27.67 -2.43
CA ASN A 257 -4.27 28.51 -3.11
C ASN A 257 -5.52 27.73 -3.55
N THR A 258 -5.85 26.62 -2.89
CA THR A 258 -7.03 25.84 -3.25
C THR A 258 -8.33 26.65 -3.11
N SER A 259 -9.28 26.36 -4.00
CA SER A 259 -10.64 26.93 -3.99
C SER A 259 -11.72 25.93 -3.56
N ILE A 260 -11.28 24.74 -3.13
CA ILE A 260 -12.10 23.63 -2.63
C ILE A 260 -11.41 23.04 -1.39
N PRO A 261 -12.13 22.44 -0.44
CA PRO A 261 -11.51 21.78 0.70
C PRO A 261 -10.63 20.64 0.22
N VAL A 262 -9.39 20.61 0.73
CA VAL A 262 -8.45 19.51 0.53
C VAL A 262 -8.16 18.89 1.89
N PHE A 263 -8.21 17.56 2.01
CA PHE A 263 -7.97 16.84 3.27
C PHE A 263 -7.38 15.47 2.98
N PHE A 264 -6.82 14.82 4.00
CA PHE A 264 -6.38 13.44 3.86
C PHE A 264 -7.59 12.51 3.96
N SER A 265 -8.01 11.94 2.84
CA SER A 265 -9.11 10.96 2.80
C SER A 265 -8.71 9.62 3.39
N GLU A 266 -7.40 9.37 3.51
CA GLU A 266 -6.78 8.31 4.31
C GLU A 266 -5.42 8.83 4.82
N TYR A 267 -5.05 8.51 6.06
CA TYR A 267 -3.67 8.62 6.54
C TYR A 267 -3.35 7.60 7.63
N GLY A 268 -2.05 7.40 7.87
CA GLY A 268 -1.56 6.61 9.01
C GLY A 268 -0.71 5.43 8.59
N CYS A 269 0.44 5.70 7.95
CA CYS A 269 1.42 4.70 7.54
C CYS A 269 1.78 3.71 8.65
N ASN A 270 1.65 2.41 8.39
CA ASN A 270 1.99 1.33 9.32
C ASN A 270 3.36 0.69 9.06
N LYS A 271 4.28 1.35 8.33
CA LYS A 271 5.66 0.83 8.15
C LYS A 271 6.47 0.76 9.46
N VAL A 272 6.07 1.56 10.45
CA VAL A 272 6.61 1.57 11.81
C VAL A 272 5.43 1.33 12.74
N GLU A 273 5.49 0.25 13.50
CA GLU A 273 4.44 -0.17 14.43
C GLU A 273 4.99 -0.18 15.87
N PRO A 274 4.17 0.13 16.90
CA PRO A 274 2.80 0.64 16.77
C PRO A 274 2.77 2.07 16.18
N ARG A 275 1.65 2.46 15.57
CA ARG A 275 1.51 3.80 15.01
C ARG A 275 1.32 4.80 16.14
N THR A 276 2.31 5.66 16.34
CA THR A 276 2.28 6.69 17.40
C THR A 276 1.56 7.98 16.98
N PHE A 277 1.13 8.07 15.72
CA PHE A 277 0.37 9.18 15.12
C PHE A 277 0.99 10.57 15.37
N THR A 278 2.32 10.67 15.36
CA THR A 278 3.04 11.94 15.59
C THR A 278 2.75 13.01 14.51
N ASN A 279 2.14 12.60 13.39
CA ASN A 279 1.64 13.50 12.35
C ASN A 279 0.38 14.28 12.78
N VAL A 280 -0.45 13.74 13.67
CA VAL A 280 -1.76 14.32 14.03
C VAL A 280 -1.62 15.77 14.55
N PRO A 281 -0.77 16.08 15.55
CA PRO A 281 -0.62 17.47 15.99
C PRO A 281 -0.11 18.43 14.90
N VAL A 282 0.57 17.92 13.87
CA VAL A 282 1.06 18.72 12.73
C VAL A 282 -0.06 18.95 11.71
N LEU A 283 -0.83 17.91 11.38
CA LEU A 283 -1.97 17.97 10.46
C LEU A 283 -3.02 18.99 10.90
N TYR A 284 -3.28 19.07 12.20
CA TYR A 284 -4.25 20.00 12.78
C TYR A 284 -3.60 21.27 13.37
N GLY A 285 -2.29 21.46 13.15
CA GLY A 285 -1.54 22.62 13.60
C GLY A 285 -1.50 23.76 12.57
N ASP A 286 -0.94 24.90 12.97
CA ASP A 286 -0.88 26.12 12.14
C ASP A 286 -0.28 25.89 10.75
N GLN A 287 0.76 25.05 10.65
CA GLN A 287 1.50 24.78 9.42
C GLN A 287 0.64 24.10 8.34
N MET A 288 -0.40 23.37 8.74
CA MET A 288 -1.27 22.62 7.82
C MET A 288 -2.70 23.14 7.78
N SER A 289 -2.94 24.35 8.33
CA SER A 289 -4.25 25.00 8.36
C SER A 289 -4.92 25.19 6.98
N VAL A 290 -4.18 25.08 5.87
CA VAL A 290 -4.72 25.05 4.50
C VAL A 290 -5.57 23.81 4.25
N LEU A 291 -5.21 22.66 4.83
CA LEU A 291 -5.92 21.39 4.71
C LEU A 291 -7.04 21.31 5.75
N SER A 292 -8.11 20.60 5.43
CA SER A 292 -9.33 20.47 6.24
C SER A 292 -9.33 19.21 7.12
N GLY A 293 -8.16 18.80 7.61
CA GLY A 293 -7.97 17.63 8.47
C GLY A 293 -7.78 16.33 7.70
N GLY A 294 -8.26 15.21 8.27
CA GLY A 294 -8.21 13.92 7.58
C GLY A 294 -8.83 12.75 8.35
N LEU A 295 -8.77 11.57 7.73
CA LEU A 295 -9.29 10.32 8.28
C LEU A 295 -8.17 9.28 8.46
N VAL A 296 -8.10 8.66 9.63
CA VAL A 296 -7.17 7.55 9.89
C VAL A 296 -7.66 6.29 9.19
N TYR A 297 -6.78 5.67 8.40
CA TYR A 297 -7.00 4.34 7.83
C TYR A 297 -6.46 3.27 8.79
N GLU A 298 -7.24 2.39 9.40
CA GLU A 298 -8.71 2.29 9.39
C GLU A 298 -9.26 1.82 10.75
N TYR A 299 -10.58 1.79 10.93
CA TYR A 299 -11.21 1.45 12.22
C TYR A 299 -10.98 -0.01 12.61
N SER A 300 -11.42 -0.96 11.78
CA SER A 300 -11.39 -2.39 12.10
C SER A 300 -10.10 -3.06 11.60
N GLU A 301 -9.50 -3.89 12.43
CA GLU A 301 -8.33 -4.69 12.07
C GLU A 301 -8.67 -5.73 11.00
N ASP A 302 -7.87 -5.75 9.95
CA ASP A 302 -7.85 -6.76 8.91
C ASP A 302 -6.40 -7.21 8.70
N THR A 303 -6.17 -8.14 7.79
CA THR A 303 -4.87 -8.70 7.38
C THR A 303 -3.84 -7.67 6.89
N ASN A 304 -4.26 -6.41 6.72
CA ASN A 304 -3.41 -5.28 6.33
C ASN A 304 -2.76 -4.58 7.54
N ASN A 305 -3.14 -4.92 8.78
CA ASN A 305 -2.63 -4.37 10.04
C ASN A 305 -2.79 -2.85 10.17
N TYR A 306 -3.96 -2.31 9.78
CA TYR A 306 -4.28 -0.88 9.89
C TYR A 306 -5.35 -0.56 10.93
N GLY A 307 -5.91 -1.55 11.60
CA GLY A 307 -7.03 -1.37 12.53
C GLY A 307 -6.68 -0.60 13.79
N LEU A 308 -7.69 0.10 14.32
CA LEU A 308 -7.69 0.64 15.68
C LEU A 308 -8.32 -0.36 16.67
N VAL A 309 -9.23 -1.21 16.19
CA VAL A 309 -9.93 -2.19 17.02
C VAL A 309 -9.95 -3.55 16.34
N ASN A 310 -9.85 -4.62 17.11
CA ASN A 310 -10.07 -5.98 16.67
C ASN A 310 -11.46 -6.45 17.13
N ILE A 311 -12.35 -6.71 16.17
CA ILE A 311 -13.71 -7.18 16.42
C ILE A 311 -13.68 -8.71 16.38
N THR A 312 -13.64 -9.36 17.55
CA THR A 312 -13.54 -10.83 17.64
C THR A 312 -14.90 -11.49 17.44
N THR A 313 -15.96 -10.90 17.98
CA THR A 313 -17.36 -11.31 17.81
C THR A 313 -18.27 -10.07 17.74
N ALA A 314 -19.57 -10.29 17.51
CA ALA A 314 -20.54 -9.19 17.55
C ALA A 314 -20.58 -8.49 18.93
N ASP A 315 -20.32 -9.24 20.00
CA ASP A 315 -20.43 -8.84 21.40
C ASP A 315 -19.08 -8.71 22.12
N GLU A 316 -17.94 -8.80 21.43
CA GLU A 316 -16.60 -8.66 21.99
C GLU A 316 -15.66 -7.88 21.06
N ILE A 317 -15.01 -6.85 21.60
CA ILE A 317 -14.11 -5.96 20.87
C ILE A 317 -12.87 -5.64 21.72
N HIS A 318 -11.70 -5.65 21.07
CA HIS A 318 -10.41 -5.36 21.69
C HIS A 318 -9.81 -4.12 21.05
N LEU A 319 -9.53 -3.09 21.85
CA LEU A 319 -8.80 -1.92 21.38
C LEU A 319 -7.34 -2.30 21.12
N LEU A 320 -6.77 -1.83 20.03
CA LEU A 320 -5.35 -2.01 19.72
C LEU A 320 -4.52 -0.84 20.25
N GLN A 321 -3.20 -1.02 20.35
CA GLN A 321 -2.30 0.03 20.85
C GLN A 321 -2.45 1.35 20.07
N ASP A 322 -2.68 1.24 18.76
CA ASP A 322 -2.91 2.37 17.87
C ASP A 322 -4.11 3.23 18.28
N TYR A 323 -5.19 2.63 18.82
CA TYR A 323 -6.32 3.38 19.37
C TYR A 323 -5.87 4.27 20.54
N GLY A 324 -5.05 3.73 21.45
CA GLY A 324 -4.52 4.47 22.61
C GLY A 324 -3.58 5.61 22.20
N PHE A 325 -2.68 5.36 21.23
CA PHE A 325 -1.80 6.40 20.70
C PHE A 325 -2.57 7.48 19.95
N LEU A 326 -3.54 7.10 19.12
CA LEU A 326 -4.39 8.06 18.41
C LEU A 326 -5.18 8.93 19.40
N ALA A 327 -5.82 8.31 20.41
CA ALA A 327 -6.53 9.01 21.47
C ALA A 327 -5.61 10.04 22.17
N THR A 328 -4.36 9.66 22.43
CA THR A 328 -3.35 10.53 23.04
C THR A 328 -3.02 11.74 22.16
N GLN A 329 -2.97 11.58 20.85
CA GLN A 329 -2.69 12.69 19.94
C GLN A 329 -3.92 13.57 19.71
N TYR A 330 -5.11 12.98 19.57
CA TYR A 330 -6.37 13.71 19.47
C TYR A 330 -6.68 14.56 20.71
N ALA A 331 -6.30 14.09 21.90
CA ALA A 331 -6.43 14.89 23.12
C ALA A 331 -5.57 16.17 23.16
N LYS A 332 -4.60 16.32 22.24
CA LYS A 332 -3.73 17.50 22.15
C LYS A 332 -4.20 18.55 21.16
N LEU A 333 -5.28 18.28 20.41
CA LEU A 333 -5.75 19.20 19.37
C LEU A 333 -6.28 20.50 19.96
N ASP A 334 -5.94 21.63 19.34
CA ASP A 334 -6.47 22.94 19.71
C ASP A 334 -7.82 23.18 19.01
N GLU A 335 -8.88 23.26 19.80
CA GLU A 335 -10.25 23.47 19.33
C GLU A 335 -10.42 24.74 18.50
N ASN A 336 -9.65 25.79 18.77
CA ASN A 336 -9.72 27.04 18.00
C ASN A 336 -9.18 26.84 16.58
N LEU A 337 -8.14 26.02 16.41
CA LEU A 337 -7.60 25.70 15.08
C LEU A 337 -8.55 24.81 14.27
N LEU A 338 -9.32 23.96 14.95
CA LEU A 338 -10.33 23.11 14.29
C LEU A 338 -11.53 23.92 13.76
N THR A 339 -11.85 25.06 14.38
CA THR A 339 -13.09 25.81 14.11
C THR A 339 -12.89 27.18 13.46
N SER A 340 -11.65 27.68 13.40
CA SER A 340 -11.35 28.98 12.81
C SER A 340 -11.37 28.93 11.27
N ALA A 341 -12.28 29.70 10.69
CA ALA A 341 -12.30 29.96 9.24
C ALA A 341 -11.42 31.19 8.92
N ASN A 342 -10.50 31.05 7.96
CA ASN A 342 -9.72 32.18 7.44
C ASN A 342 -10.49 32.83 6.27
N SER A 343 -10.78 34.13 6.35
CA SER A 343 -11.45 34.87 5.26
C SER A 343 -10.73 34.83 3.90
N THR A 344 -9.42 34.58 3.89
CA THR A 344 -8.63 34.42 2.64
C THR A 344 -8.94 33.09 1.95
N ALA A 345 -9.37 32.08 2.71
CA ALA A 345 -9.69 30.73 2.24
C ALA A 345 -11.09 30.64 1.60
N THR A 346 -12.03 31.50 2.01
CA THR A 346 -13.40 31.55 1.43
C THR A 346 -13.48 32.43 0.17
N GLY A 347 -12.44 33.24 -0.11
CA GLY A 347 -12.40 34.15 -1.27
C GLY A 347 -11.75 33.60 -2.54
N GLN A 348 -11.12 32.42 -2.49
CA GLN A 348 -10.41 31.84 -3.63
C GLN A 348 -11.38 31.35 -4.70
N LYS A 349 -11.08 31.67 -5.97
CA LYS A 349 -11.86 31.19 -7.11
C LYS A 349 -11.11 30.10 -7.84
N PRO A 350 -11.81 29.05 -8.31
CA PRO A 350 -11.20 28.04 -9.17
C PRO A 350 -10.65 28.69 -10.45
N PRO A 351 -9.49 28.23 -10.96
CA PRO A 351 -8.99 28.66 -12.26
C PRO A 351 -9.92 28.15 -13.37
N THR A 352 -9.97 28.84 -14.51
CA THR A 352 -10.62 28.29 -15.71
C THR A 352 -9.76 27.15 -16.25
N CYS A 353 -10.40 26.05 -16.63
CA CYS A 353 -9.73 24.90 -17.23
C CYS A 353 -8.98 25.29 -18.50
N ASP A 354 -7.67 25.07 -18.50
CA ASP A 354 -6.77 25.38 -19.61
C ASP A 354 -5.66 24.32 -19.66
N PRO A 355 -5.22 23.87 -20.85
CA PRO A 355 -4.11 22.91 -20.97
C PRO A 355 -2.82 23.31 -20.27
N SER A 356 -2.59 24.61 -20.04
CA SER A 356 -1.41 25.12 -19.30
C SER A 356 -1.43 24.80 -17.80
N LEU A 357 -2.58 24.41 -17.23
CA LEU A 357 -2.66 23.90 -15.86
C LEU A 357 -2.07 22.49 -15.73
N ILE A 358 -1.94 21.76 -16.84
CA ILE A 358 -1.46 20.37 -16.87
C ILE A 358 0.03 20.36 -17.21
N THR A 359 0.83 19.82 -16.30
CA THR A 359 2.30 19.86 -16.38
C THR A 359 2.92 18.54 -16.83
N GLY A 360 2.25 17.42 -16.56
CA GLY A 360 2.70 16.07 -16.86
C GLY A 360 2.61 15.73 -18.34
N ALA A 361 3.76 15.35 -18.94
CA ALA A 361 3.88 14.97 -20.35
C ALA A 361 3.24 13.60 -20.65
N GLY A 362 1.91 13.54 -20.62
CA GLY A 362 1.12 12.33 -20.79
C GLY A 362 -0.17 12.32 -19.97
N PHE A 363 -0.39 13.32 -19.10
CA PHE A 363 -1.69 13.49 -18.45
C PHE A 363 -2.73 13.99 -19.46
N TYR A 364 -3.99 13.62 -19.25
CA TYR A 364 -5.07 14.01 -20.14
C TYR A 364 -5.42 15.49 -19.99
N ASN A 365 -5.28 16.23 -21.09
CA ASN A 365 -5.38 17.69 -21.12
C ASN A 365 -6.46 18.22 -22.10
N SER A 366 -7.47 17.40 -22.38
CA SER A 366 -8.71 17.84 -23.04
C SER A 366 -9.84 17.86 -22.01
N TRP A 367 -10.80 18.78 -22.16
CA TRP A 367 -12.01 18.84 -21.33
C TRP A 367 -13.26 18.38 -22.09
N ASP A 368 -13.07 17.61 -23.15
CA ASP A 368 -14.16 16.94 -23.88
C ASP A 368 -14.68 15.77 -23.03
N LEU A 369 -15.67 16.05 -22.18
CA LEU A 369 -16.29 15.04 -21.33
C LEU A 369 -17.05 14.01 -22.17
N PRO A 370 -17.03 12.72 -21.79
CA PRO A 370 -17.87 11.73 -22.45
C PRO A 370 -19.35 12.13 -22.39
N PRO A 371 -20.13 11.84 -23.44
CA PRO A 371 -21.56 12.08 -23.43
C PRO A 371 -22.22 11.17 -22.39
N ARG A 372 -23.32 11.65 -21.79
CA ARG A 372 -24.11 10.81 -20.89
C ARG A 372 -24.59 9.54 -21.61
N PRO A 373 -24.52 8.35 -20.96
CA PRO A 373 -25.13 7.15 -21.48
C PRO A 373 -26.63 7.34 -21.76
N SER A 374 -27.14 6.66 -22.78
CA SER A 374 -28.56 6.73 -23.16
C SER A 374 -29.48 6.47 -21.97
N GLY A 375 -30.50 7.31 -21.79
CA GLY A 375 -31.50 7.21 -20.72
C GLY A 375 -31.13 7.89 -19.40
N VAL A 376 -29.87 8.28 -19.19
CA VAL A 376 -29.43 8.95 -17.94
C VAL A 376 -30.07 10.32 -17.77
N ASP A 377 -30.24 11.10 -18.85
CA ASP A 377 -30.94 12.39 -18.78
C ASP A 377 -32.37 12.24 -18.26
N ALA A 378 -33.06 11.14 -18.62
CA ALA A 378 -34.38 10.84 -18.11
C ALA A 378 -34.33 10.56 -16.61
N LEU A 379 -33.39 9.71 -16.15
CA LEU A 379 -33.18 9.40 -14.72
C LEU A 379 -32.93 10.67 -13.90
N ILE A 380 -32.07 11.57 -14.38
CA ILE A 380 -31.81 12.86 -13.73
C ILE A 380 -33.08 13.70 -13.68
N SER A 381 -33.83 13.79 -14.78
CA SER A 381 -35.01 14.66 -14.86
C SER A 381 -36.20 14.18 -14.01
N SER A 382 -36.39 12.87 -13.89
CA SER A 382 -37.54 12.26 -13.21
C SER A 382 -37.23 11.75 -11.80
N GLY A 383 -35.95 11.63 -11.45
CA GLY A 383 -35.50 10.83 -10.33
C GLY A 383 -35.77 9.34 -10.54
N LEU A 384 -35.41 8.53 -9.55
CA LEU A 384 -35.68 7.10 -9.50
C LEU A 384 -37.06 6.82 -8.88
N SER A 385 -37.91 6.05 -9.58
CA SER A 385 -39.30 5.81 -9.16
C SER A 385 -39.46 4.89 -7.95
N SER A 386 -38.47 4.05 -7.66
CA SER A 386 -38.52 3.01 -6.62
C SER A 386 -37.24 2.94 -5.80
N ALA A 387 -36.51 4.05 -5.68
CA ALA A 387 -35.31 4.10 -4.85
C ALA A 387 -35.69 4.04 -3.37
N ASN A 388 -34.83 3.37 -2.60
CA ASN A 388 -34.80 3.52 -1.16
C ASN A 388 -34.52 4.97 -0.79
N LYS A 389 -35.27 5.52 0.16
CA LYS A 389 -35.07 6.88 0.68
C LYS A 389 -34.92 6.78 2.19
N GLY A 390 -33.70 7.02 2.67
CA GLY A 390 -33.40 7.00 4.09
C GLY A 390 -34.22 8.02 4.87
N LYS A 391 -34.33 7.81 6.18
CA LYS A 391 -34.94 8.74 7.12
C LYS A 391 -34.28 8.63 8.49
N THR A 392 -34.17 9.75 9.17
CA THR A 392 -33.73 9.76 10.56
C THR A 392 -34.79 9.14 11.46
N VAL A 393 -34.38 8.28 12.39
CA VAL A 393 -35.22 7.63 13.39
C VAL A 393 -34.67 7.93 14.79
N SER A 394 -35.50 7.81 15.83
CA SER A 394 -35.04 8.00 17.20
C SER A 394 -34.09 6.88 17.63
N VAL A 395 -32.96 7.24 18.22
CA VAL A 395 -32.04 6.28 18.86
C VAL A 395 -32.66 5.77 20.15
N THR A 396 -32.88 4.46 20.25
CA THR A 396 -33.61 3.82 21.36
C THR A 396 -32.71 3.18 22.42
N SER A 397 -31.43 2.99 22.12
CA SER A 397 -30.42 2.44 23.04
C SER A 397 -29.14 3.26 22.97
N THR A 398 -28.54 3.52 24.12
CA THR A 398 -27.24 4.18 24.25
C THR A 398 -26.20 3.29 24.93
N ALA A 399 -26.60 2.19 25.55
CA ALA A 399 -25.67 1.31 26.26
C ALA A 399 -24.78 0.54 25.27
N MET A 400 -23.50 0.39 25.60
CA MET A 400 -22.57 -0.44 24.85
C MET A 400 -23.09 -1.89 24.75
N PRO A 401 -23.34 -2.42 23.54
CA PRO A 401 -23.90 -3.76 23.36
C PRO A 401 -22.83 -4.87 23.40
N ALA A 402 -21.55 -4.52 23.57
CA ALA A 402 -20.42 -5.44 23.56
C ALA A 402 -19.54 -5.31 24.81
N THR A 403 -18.80 -6.37 25.12
CA THR A 403 -17.68 -6.32 26.06
C THR A 403 -16.48 -5.71 25.38
N VAL A 404 -15.91 -4.65 25.96
CA VAL A 404 -14.75 -3.95 25.42
C VAL A 404 -13.54 -4.22 26.29
N TYR A 405 -12.44 -4.67 25.68
CA TYR A 405 -11.13 -4.78 26.32
C TYR A 405 -10.19 -3.73 25.76
N ASP A 406 -9.41 -3.10 26.63
CA ASP A 406 -8.32 -2.21 26.24
C ASP A 406 -7.11 -3.03 25.75
N TYR A 407 -6.12 -2.36 25.14
CA TYR A 407 -4.94 -3.02 24.56
C TYR A 407 -4.06 -3.74 25.60
N ASP A 408 -4.22 -3.41 26.89
CA ASP A 408 -3.56 -4.08 28.02
C ASP A 408 -4.36 -5.28 28.55
N GLY A 409 -5.51 -5.59 27.94
CA GLY A 409 -6.42 -6.66 28.31
C GLY A 409 -7.40 -6.30 29.42
N SER A 410 -7.39 -5.07 29.93
CA SER A 410 -8.35 -4.63 30.95
C SER A 410 -9.74 -4.41 30.34
N GLN A 411 -10.79 -4.85 31.04
CA GLN A 411 -12.15 -4.65 30.58
C GLN A 411 -12.62 -3.22 30.87
N LEU A 412 -13.08 -2.53 29.83
CA LEU A 412 -13.70 -1.21 29.93
C LEU A 412 -15.20 -1.36 30.22
N ASN A 413 -15.67 -0.66 31.24
CA ASN A 413 -17.06 -0.70 31.71
C ASN A 413 -17.70 0.68 31.67
N GLY A 414 -19.03 0.72 31.66
CA GLY A 414 -19.80 1.97 31.68
C GLY A 414 -19.66 2.80 30.40
N LEU A 415 -19.38 2.14 29.28
CA LEU A 415 -19.36 2.78 27.97
C LEU A 415 -20.79 2.98 27.47
N GLU A 416 -21.11 4.20 27.05
CA GLU A 416 -22.41 4.56 26.51
C GLU A 416 -22.29 5.66 25.47
N LEU A 417 -23.26 5.72 24.57
CA LEU A 417 -23.37 6.76 23.57
C LEU A 417 -23.89 8.03 24.22
N THR A 418 -23.15 9.11 24.07
CA THR A 418 -23.62 10.44 24.43
C THR A 418 -24.41 11.01 23.25
N VAL A 419 -25.70 11.31 23.44
CA VAL A 419 -26.51 11.97 22.42
C VAL A 419 -26.22 13.47 22.45
N LEU A 420 -25.60 14.00 21.40
CA LEU A 420 -25.24 15.42 21.30
C LEU A 420 -26.45 16.28 20.89
N GLU A 421 -26.40 17.58 21.22
CA GLU A 421 -27.42 18.56 20.83
C GLU A 421 -27.33 18.94 19.34
N GLU A 422 -28.41 19.56 18.79
CA GLU A 422 -28.66 19.85 17.36
C GLU A 422 -27.61 20.70 16.63
N GLN A 423 -26.55 21.14 17.32
CA GLN A 423 -25.50 22.02 16.81
C GLN A 423 -24.10 21.46 17.03
N ASP A 424 -23.98 20.38 17.79
CA ASP A 424 -22.68 19.87 18.22
C ASP A 424 -22.25 18.71 17.33
N SER A 425 -21.14 18.90 16.64
CA SER A 425 -20.36 17.79 16.09
C SER A 425 -19.42 17.26 17.15
N ASN A 426 -19.19 15.95 17.16
CA ASN A 426 -18.22 15.38 18.08
C ASN A 426 -16.84 16.01 17.85
N ARG A 427 -16.03 16.05 18.90
CA ARG A 427 -14.63 16.46 18.85
C ARG A 427 -13.91 15.94 20.11
N PRO A 428 -12.57 15.84 20.10
CA PRO A 428 -11.84 15.36 21.26
C PRO A 428 -12.23 16.12 22.54
N GLY A 429 -12.66 15.38 23.57
CA GLY A 429 -13.06 15.92 24.87
C GLY A 429 -14.52 16.41 25.00
N LEU A 430 -15.28 16.59 23.91
CA LEU A 430 -16.64 17.16 23.97
C LEU A 430 -17.63 16.26 24.70
N ALA A 431 -17.65 14.96 24.40
CA ALA A 431 -18.59 14.03 25.02
C ALA A 431 -18.46 13.98 26.56
N GLY A 432 -17.26 14.23 27.10
CA GLY A 432 -17.03 14.30 28.55
C GLY A 432 -17.67 15.51 29.24
N ASN A 433 -18.10 16.53 28.49
CA ASN A 433 -18.79 17.72 29.01
C ASN A 433 -20.31 17.53 29.11
N TYR A 434 -20.84 16.45 28.53
CA TYR A 434 -22.25 16.10 28.59
C TYR A 434 -22.52 15.21 29.80
N THR A 435 -23.58 15.49 30.56
CA THR A 435 -24.11 14.55 31.55
C THR A 435 -24.90 13.46 30.83
N PRO A 436 -24.68 12.15 31.12
CA PRO A 436 -25.48 11.08 30.53
C PRO A 436 -26.97 11.33 30.75
N SER A 437 -27.67 11.72 29.68
CA SER A 437 -29.11 11.84 29.72
C SER A 437 -29.67 10.42 29.71
N THR A 438 -30.09 9.94 30.88
CA THR A 438 -30.86 8.70 31.00
C THR A 438 -32.09 8.81 30.08
N PRO A 439 -32.35 7.85 29.17
CA PRO A 439 -33.62 7.80 28.48
C PRO A 439 -34.72 7.69 29.53
N THR A 440 -35.56 8.71 29.67
CA THR A 440 -36.63 8.74 30.67
C THR A 440 -37.71 7.71 30.33
N GLY A 441 -37.47 6.45 30.69
CA GLY A 441 -38.41 5.34 30.68
C GLY A 441 -38.48 4.75 32.08
N THR A 442 -39.36 5.29 32.92
CA THR A 442 -39.52 4.86 34.31
C THR A 442 -40.07 3.43 34.37
N ALA A 443 -39.20 2.44 34.55
CA ALA A 443 -39.56 1.15 35.14
C ALA A 443 -39.20 1.21 36.64
N ALA A 444 -40.22 1.46 37.47
CA ALA A 444 -40.09 1.47 38.91
C ALA A 444 -39.70 0.05 39.40
N ALA A 445 -38.46 -0.10 39.86
CA ALA A 445 -38.05 -1.20 40.71
C ALA A 445 -37.99 -0.70 42.16
N THR A 446 -38.97 -1.11 42.94
CA THR A 446 -39.07 -0.92 44.39
C THR A 446 -37.86 -1.48 45.11
N SER A 447 -37.10 -0.64 45.81
CA SER A 447 -36.19 -1.06 46.88
C SER A 447 -36.57 -0.33 48.18
N GLY A 448 -36.89 -1.13 49.20
CA GLY A 448 -37.35 -0.69 50.50
C GLY A 448 -36.25 0.01 51.29
N SER A 449 -36.61 1.13 51.92
CA SER A 449 -35.77 1.84 52.87
C SER A 449 -35.66 1.07 54.19
N THR A 450 -34.44 0.87 54.66
CA THR A 450 -34.16 0.88 56.10
C THR A 450 -32.98 1.80 56.35
N GLY A 451 -33.25 2.87 57.11
CA GLY A 451 -32.27 3.86 57.51
C GLY A 451 -31.34 3.34 58.62
N GLY A 452 -30.19 4.01 58.73
CA GLY A 452 -29.26 3.83 59.84
C GLY A 452 -28.02 4.70 59.65
N SER A 453 -28.08 5.94 60.14
CA SER A 453 -26.91 6.80 60.32
C SER A 453 -26.06 6.30 61.50
N SER A 454 -24.75 6.23 61.32
CA SER A 454 -23.79 6.58 62.38
C SER A 454 -22.37 6.76 61.83
N SER A 455 -21.83 7.94 62.09
CA SER A 455 -20.44 8.37 61.96
C SER A 455 -19.47 7.56 62.83
N ALA A 456 -18.26 7.29 62.33
CA ALA A 456 -17.05 7.26 63.15
C ALA A 456 -15.76 7.38 62.30
N THR A 457 -15.06 8.49 62.50
CA THR A 457 -13.62 8.71 62.26
C THR A 457 -12.73 7.66 62.92
N ARG A 458 -11.64 7.24 62.25
CA ARG A 458 -10.26 7.35 62.75
C ARG A 458 -9.19 6.88 61.75
N SER A 459 -8.17 7.71 61.67
CA SER A 459 -6.81 7.56 61.14
C SER A 459 -6.06 6.29 61.59
N SER A 460 -5.17 5.75 60.74
CA SER A 460 -3.70 6.00 60.79
C SER A 460 -2.86 4.86 60.18
N SER A 461 -1.98 5.23 59.25
CA SER A 461 -0.58 4.79 59.06
C SER A 461 -0.17 3.31 59.17
N GLY A 462 0.54 2.83 58.15
CA GLY A 462 1.50 1.72 58.25
C GLY A 462 2.18 1.38 56.92
N LYS A 463 3.38 1.90 56.68
CA LYS A 463 4.32 1.48 55.61
C LYS A 463 5.21 0.33 56.12
N ALA A 464 5.51 -0.63 55.24
CA ALA A 464 6.77 -1.38 55.00
C ALA A 464 6.43 -2.79 54.48
N SER A 465 6.81 -3.17 53.24
CA SER A 465 8.05 -3.91 52.88
C SER A 465 8.18 -5.27 53.59
N SER A 466 8.58 -6.40 53.01
CA SER A 466 8.94 -6.84 51.65
C SER A 466 9.25 -8.36 51.74
N THR A 467 9.24 -9.04 50.60
CA THR A 467 10.07 -10.24 50.27
C THR A 467 9.53 -11.65 50.54
N ALA A 468 9.21 -12.30 49.41
CA ALA A 468 9.41 -13.70 48.98
C ALA A 468 9.74 -14.82 50.00
N SER A 469 9.03 -15.95 49.89
CA SER A 469 9.51 -17.14 49.15
C SER A 469 8.55 -18.33 49.20
N GLN A 470 8.34 -18.92 48.03
CA GLN A 470 8.16 -20.34 47.67
C GLN A 470 7.69 -21.35 48.73
N THR A 471 6.65 -22.11 48.37
CA THR A 471 6.64 -23.57 48.56
C THR A 471 5.79 -24.23 47.48
N ALA A 472 6.40 -25.20 46.81
CA ALA A 472 5.79 -26.08 45.83
C ALA A 472 5.02 -27.21 46.52
N ALA A 473 3.90 -27.64 45.94
CA ALA A 473 3.29 -28.93 46.20
C ALA A 473 2.79 -29.52 44.88
N THR A 474 3.44 -30.60 44.46
CA THR A 474 3.06 -31.47 43.35
C THR A 474 1.92 -32.41 43.76
N SER A 475 0.89 -32.54 42.93
CA SER A 475 0.11 -33.79 42.84
C SER A 475 -0.43 -33.99 41.43
N LYS A 476 -0.02 -35.11 40.82
CA LYS A 476 -0.50 -35.64 39.54
C LYS A 476 -1.95 -36.09 39.65
N GLY A 477 -2.75 -35.80 38.62
CA GLY A 477 -4.06 -36.39 38.39
C GLY A 477 -4.57 -35.99 37.01
N ALA A 478 -4.44 -36.91 36.05
CA ALA A 478 -4.82 -36.71 34.66
C ALA A 478 -6.34 -36.70 34.47
N ALA A 479 -6.85 -35.66 33.80
CA ALA A 479 -8.07 -35.69 32.99
C ALA A 479 -8.00 -34.53 31.98
N ALA A 480 -8.29 -34.84 30.71
CA ALA A 480 -7.94 -34.09 29.52
C ALA A 480 -8.61 -32.70 29.38
N PRO A 481 -7.91 -31.68 28.83
CA PRO A 481 -8.58 -30.53 28.24
C PRO A 481 -8.96 -30.85 26.79
N MET A 482 -10.24 -30.61 26.46
CA MET A 482 -10.72 -30.48 25.09
C MET A 482 -9.89 -29.42 24.37
N PHE A 483 -9.22 -29.83 23.30
CA PHE A 483 -8.63 -28.92 22.34
C PHE A 483 -9.75 -28.16 21.62
N VAL A 484 -9.76 -26.84 21.80
CA VAL A 484 -10.43 -25.90 20.92
C VAL A 484 -9.69 -25.98 19.57
N SER A 485 -10.34 -26.56 18.56
CA SER A 485 -9.80 -26.61 17.20
C SER A 485 -9.86 -25.22 16.60
N SER A 486 -8.70 -24.60 16.44
CA SER A 486 -8.45 -23.38 15.70
C SER A 486 -8.76 -23.58 14.21
N GLY A 487 -9.91 -23.05 13.77
CA GLY A 487 -10.37 -23.02 12.38
C GLY A 487 -9.78 -21.87 11.54
N ALA A 488 -8.68 -21.26 11.95
CA ALA A 488 -8.11 -20.07 11.30
C ALA A 488 -7.26 -20.37 10.05
N ALA A 489 -6.87 -21.62 9.80
CA ALA A 489 -5.95 -21.97 8.71
C ALA A 489 -6.62 -22.23 7.34
N THR A 490 -7.94 -22.20 7.25
CA THR A 490 -8.67 -22.49 6.00
C THR A 490 -9.28 -21.28 5.29
N PHE A 491 -9.23 -20.08 5.87
CA PHE A 491 -9.79 -18.87 5.26
C PHE A 491 -8.78 -18.05 4.45
N GLY A 492 -7.49 -18.06 4.82
CA GLY A 492 -6.44 -17.30 4.12
C GLY A 492 -6.16 -17.75 2.68
N ALA A 493 -6.36 -19.04 2.37
CA ALA A 493 -6.11 -19.58 1.03
C ALA A 493 -7.21 -19.23 0.00
N LEU A 494 -8.40 -18.80 0.45
CA LEU A 494 -9.51 -18.43 -0.44
C LEU A 494 -9.53 -16.94 -0.78
N LEU A 495 -8.96 -16.08 0.08
CA LEU A 495 -8.94 -14.63 -0.13
C LEU A 495 -7.79 -14.16 -1.02
N ALA A 496 -6.63 -14.83 -0.96
CA ALA A 496 -5.51 -14.55 -1.87
C ALA A 496 -5.81 -14.90 -3.35
N SER A 497 -6.83 -15.72 -3.60
CA SER A 497 -7.22 -16.12 -4.97
C SER A 497 -8.23 -15.16 -5.62
N LEU A 498 -8.79 -14.19 -4.89
CA LEU A 498 -9.74 -13.20 -5.42
C LEU A 498 -9.08 -11.88 -5.88
N PHE A 499 -7.80 -11.65 -5.53
CA PHE A 499 -7.06 -10.41 -5.88
C PHE A 499 -6.00 -10.56 -6.99
N LEU A 500 -5.93 -11.71 -7.66
CA LEU A 500 -5.04 -11.89 -8.82
C LEU A 500 -5.81 -11.65 -10.12
N PHE A 501 -5.37 -10.66 -10.91
CA PHE A 501 -5.80 -10.40 -12.28
C PHE A 501 -6.03 -11.71 -13.06
N LYS A 502 -7.09 -11.78 -13.87
CA LYS A 502 -7.37 -12.95 -14.75
C LYS A 502 -6.15 -13.37 -15.59
N GLU A 503 -5.26 -12.44 -15.92
CA GLU A 503 -4.00 -12.72 -16.62
C GLU A 503 -2.95 -13.44 -15.74
N CYS A 504 -2.82 -13.09 -14.46
CA CYS A 504 -1.95 -13.78 -13.51
C CYS A 504 -2.42 -15.22 -13.26
N GLN A 505 -3.73 -15.45 -13.20
CA GLN A 505 -4.29 -16.79 -13.08
C GLN A 505 -4.00 -17.67 -14.31
N VAL A 506 -3.95 -17.10 -15.52
CA VAL A 506 -3.61 -17.83 -16.76
C VAL A 506 -2.12 -18.18 -16.82
N VAL A 507 -1.25 -17.27 -16.36
CA VAL A 507 0.21 -17.49 -16.32
C VAL A 507 0.62 -18.47 -15.22
N ASP A 508 -0.06 -18.46 -14.06
CA ASP A 508 0.26 -19.33 -12.91
C ASP A 508 -0.36 -20.73 -12.99
N LEU A 509 -1.42 -20.91 -13.79
CA LEU A 509 -2.15 -22.18 -13.87
C LEU A 509 -1.26 -23.40 -14.17
N PRO A 510 -0.26 -23.35 -15.09
CA PRO A 510 0.62 -24.48 -15.36
C PRO A 510 1.50 -24.85 -14.16
N VAL A 511 2.07 -23.85 -13.48
CA VAL A 511 2.94 -24.03 -12.31
C VAL A 511 2.12 -24.55 -11.13
N HIS A 512 0.98 -23.90 -10.85
CA HIS A 512 0.04 -24.27 -9.80
C HIS A 512 -0.44 -25.73 -9.93
N ARG A 513 -0.79 -26.19 -11.14
CA ARG A 513 -1.24 -27.57 -11.40
C ARG A 513 -0.19 -28.62 -11.01
N THR A 514 1.09 -28.25 -10.99
CA THR A 514 2.20 -29.19 -10.72
C THR A 514 2.20 -29.65 -9.27
N ILE A 515 1.88 -28.76 -8.31
CA ILE A 515 1.95 -29.07 -6.88
C ILE A 515 0.57 -29.10 -6.18
N CYS A 516 -0.50 -28.65 -6.85
CA CYS A 516 -1.86 -28.61 -6.29
C CYS A 516 -2.35 -29.99 -5.78
N LYS A 517 -2.03 -31.09 -6.47
CA LYS A 517 -2.38 -32.44 -6.00
C LYS A 517 -1.69 -32.82 -4.68
N SER A 518 -0.43 -32.40 -4.52
CA SER A 518 0.31 -32.60 -3.28
C SER A 518 -0.30 -31.75 -2.16
N PHE A 519 -0.62 -30.48 -2.42
CA PHE A 519 -1.20 -29.55 -1.44
C PHE A 519 -2.45 -30.11 -0.74
N ALA A 520 -3.29 -30.85 -1.45
CA ALA A 520 -4.52 -31.43 -0.90
C ALA A 520 -4.28 -32.33 0.33
N GLN A 521 -3.09 -32.95 0.45
CA GLN A 521 -2.71 -33.80 1.58
C GLN A 521 -2.06 -33.03 2.73
N PHE A 522 -1.74 -31.75 2.53
CA PHE A 522 -1.01 -30.88 3.46
C PHE A 522 -1.85 -29.68 3.92
N LYS A 523 -3.19 -29.82 3.87
CA LYS A 523 -4.13 -28.82 4.40
C LYS A 523 -4.19 -28.81 5.94
N THR A 524 -3.98 -29.97 6.56
CA THR A 524 -4.07 -30.13 8.02
C THR A 524 -2.68 -30.34 8.61
N LYS A 525 -2.30 -29.44 9.52
CA LYS A 525 -1.00 -29.45 10.21
C LYS A 525 -0.91 -30.62 11.21
N PRO A 526 0.12 -31.51 11.12
CA PRO A 526 0.25 -32.67 12.01
C PRO A 526 0.59 -32.31 13.46
N SER A 527 1.36 -31.24 13.66
CA SER A 527 1.69 -30.71 14.99
C SER A 527 2.16 -29.24 14.88
N PRO A 528 2.14 -28.47 15.98
CA PRO A 528 2.67 -27.09 15.97
C PRO A 528 4.16 -27.00 15.60
N ALA A 529 4.93 -28.08 15.76
CA ALA A 529 6.38 -28.13 15.57
C ALA A 529 6.83 -28.54 14.15
N VAL A 530 5.91 -28.59 13.18
CA VAL A 530 6.23 -28.87 11.77
C VAL A 530 5.63 -27.80 10.86
N PHE A 531 6.31 -27.42 9.78
CA PHE A 531 5.81 -26.43 8.82
C PHE A 531 5.84 -26.98 7.40
N ARG A 532 4.93 -26.49 6.57
CA ARG A 532 4.75 -26.87 5.18
C ARG A 532 5.81 -26.19 4.33
N ALA A 533 6.69 -27.01 3.76
CA ALA A 533 7.78 -26.61 2.88
C ALA A 533 7.57 -27.22 1.49
N ILE A 534 8.27 -26.71 0.48
CA ILE A 534 8.27 -27.28 -0.88
C ILE A 534 9.61 -27.97 -1.12
N TYR A 535 9.58 -29.28 -1.34
CA TYR A 535 10.75 -30.07 -1.66
C TYR A 535 10.90 -30.24 -3.18
N PHE A 536 12.11 -30.00 -3.68
CA PHE A 536 12.52 -30.17 -5.07
C PHE A 536 13.46 -31.38 -5.19
N PRO A 537 12.90 -32.60 -5.29
CA PRO A 537 13.70 -33.81 -5.38
C PRO A 537 14.56 -33.83 -6.64
N VAL A 538 15.81 -34.26 -6.49
CA VAL A 538 16.73 -34.39 -7.63
C VAL A 538 16.30 -35.50 -8.60
N ASP A 539 15.66 -36.55 -8.09
CA ASP A 539 15.38 -37.82 -8.77
C ASP A 539 13.93 -37.97 -9.28
N ARG A 540 13.04 -37.03 -8.95
CA ARG A 540 11.61 -37.08 -9.30
C ARG A 540 11.17 -35.84 -10.09
N PRO A 541 10.17 -35.97 -10.98
CA PRO A 541 9.83 -34.92 -11.93
C PRO A 541 8.97 -33.79 -11.36
N ASN A 542 8.39 -33.93 -10.18
CA ASN A 542 7.50 -32.89 -9.62
C ASN A 542 8.01 -32.44 -8.25
N PRO A 543 7.96 -31.13 -7.93
CA PRO A 543 8.07 -30.67 -6.56
C PRO A 543 6.89 -31.20 -5.73
N GLU A 544 7.09 -31.34 -4.42
CA GLU A 544 6.05 -31.80 -3.52
C GLU A 544 6.07 -31.02 -2.20
N PHE A 545 4.89 -30.85 -1.60
CA PHE A 545 4.82 -30.36 -0.23
C PHE A 545 5.35 -31.42 0.72
N VAL A 546 6.08 -30.96 1.74
CA VAL A 546 6.62 -31.79 2.83
C VAL A 546 6.41 -31.09 4.16
N TRP A 547 6.32 -31.88 5.23
CA TRP A 547 6.36 -31.36 6.61
C TRP A 547 7.81 -31.30 7.07
N MET A 548 8.29 -30.10 7.31
CA MET A 548 9.63 -29.81 7.82
C MET A 548 9.59 -29.64 9.33
N LYS A 549 10.49 -30.32 10.05
CA LYS A 549 10.58 -30.23 11.52
C LYS A 549 11.32 -28.97 11.95
N MET A 550 10.92 -28.45 13.11
CA MET A 550 11.53 -27.29 13.75
C MET A 550 12.54 -27.72 14.82
N ASP A 551 13.56 -26.90 15.06
CA ASP A 551 14.56 -27.16 16.08
C ASP A 551 14.04 -26.76 17.47
N GLU A 552 13.84 -27.76 18.33
CA GLU A 552 13.38 -27.59 19.71
C GLU A 552 14.35 -26.74 20.54
N HIS A 553 15.67 -26.78 20.25
CA HIS A 553 16.68 -26.03 21.01
C HIS A 553 16.63 -24.53 20.76
N TYR A 554 15.97 -24.10 19.68
CA TYR A 554 15.81 -22.70 19.30
C TYR A 554 14.35 -22.25 19.38
N ALA A 555 13.60 -22.79 20.36
CA ALA A 555 12.20 -22.43 20.60
C ALA A 555 11.33 -22.46 19.33
N TYR A 556 11.62 -23.38 18.39
CA TYR A 556 10.89 -23.52 17.13
C TYR A 556 10.97 -22.27 16.21
N THR A 557 11.98 -21.43 16.34
CA THR A 557 12.18 -20.23 15.49
C THR A 557 12.87 -20.54 14.16
N GLN A 558 13.55 -21.68 14.06
CA GLN A 558 14.26 -22.11 12.86
C GLN A 558 14.07 -23.61 12.61
N PRO A 559 14.22 -24.06 11.36
CA PRO A 559 14.05 -25.47 11.06
C PRO A 559 15.17 -26.31 11.68
N ASP A 560 14.87 -27.56 11.99
CA ASP A 560 15.87 -28.55 12.39
C ASP A 560 16.74 -28.85 11.17
N LEU A 561 17.88 -28.17 11.07
CA LEU A 561 18.80 -28.26 9.94
C LEU A 561 19.38 -29.67 9.77
N ALA A 562 19.54 -30.42 10.87
CA ALA A 562 20.05 -31.78 10.84
C ALA A 562 19.00 -32.75 10.29
N ALA A 563 17.75 -32.65 10.75
CA ALA A 563 16.63 -33.40 10.21
C ALA A 563 16.36 -33.02 8.75
N MET A 564 16.39 -31.72 8.42
CA MET A 564 16.19 -31.22 7.06
C MET A 564 17.24 -31.81 6.11
N ARG A 565 18.52 -31.78 6.49
CA ARG A 565 19.59 -32.35 5.69
C ARG A 565 19.37 -33.84 5.46
N LYS A 566 19.16 -34.59 6.55
CA LYS A 566 18.96 -36.05 6.51
C LYS A 566 17.76 -36.46 5.67
N SER A 567 16.66 -35.70 5.75
CA SER A 567 15.40 -36.04 5.08
C SER A 567 15.30 -35.58 3.63
N PHE A 568 15.98 -34.49 3.25
CA PHE A 568 15.72 -33.83 1.96
C PHE A 568 16.98 -33.54 1.13
N LEU A 569 18.17 -33.39 1.73
CA LEU A 569 19.36 -32.90 1.03
C LEU A 569 20.50 -33.93 0.95
N GLY A 570 20.26 -35.16 1.39
CA GLY A 570 21.22 -36.28 1.39
C GLY A 570 22.23 -36.22 2.55
N ASP A 571 22.88 -37.35 2.85
CA ASP A 571 23.84 -37.52 3.95
C ASP A 571 25.20 -36.81 3.74
N SER A 572 25.25 -35.74 2.94
CA SER A 572 26.48 -34.97 2.74
C SER A 572 26.98 -34.35 4.06
N LYS A 573 28.29 -34.39 4.29
CA LYS A 573 28.94 -33.75 5.45
C LYS A 573 28.97 -32.22 5.36
N ASP A 574 28.54 -31.64 4.24
CA ASP A 574 28.67 -30.21 3.93
C ASP A 574 27.63 -29.32 4.60
N CYS A 575 27.96 -28.05 4.86
CA CYS A 575 27.07 -27.09 5.54
C CYS A 575 25.83 -26.73 4.69
N LEU A 576 24.67 -26.54 5.32
CA LEU A 576 23.46 -26.10 4.63
C LEU A 576 23.59 -24.60 4.31
N TRP A 577 23.46 -24.24 3.03
CA TRP A 577 23.56 -22.85 2.59
C TRP A 577 22.17 -22.30 2.26
N PRO A 578 21.67 -21.29 3.00
CA PRO A 578 20.41 -20.66 2.69
C PRO A 578 20.58 -19.65 1.55
N ILE A 579 19.68 -19.69 0.58
CA ILE A 579 19.52 -18.66 -0.45
C ILE A 579 18.24 -17.90 -0.12
N HIS A 580 18.37 -16.59 0.07
CA HIS A 580 17.28 -15.71 0.44
C HIS A 580 16.60 -15.14 -0.81
N LEU A 581 15.31 -15.41 -0.97
CA LEU A 581 14.44 -14.75 -1.93
C LEU A 581 13.62 -13.71 -1.17
N GLU A 582 13.82 -12.44 -1.49
CA GLU A 582 13.13 -11.30 -0.84
C GLU A 582 12.26 -10.50 -1.83
N ALA A 583 12.32 -10.84 -3.13
CA ALA A 583 11.46 -10.29 -4.17
C ALA A 583 11.28 -11.27 -5.35
N ASP A 584 10.15 -11.17 -6.05
CA ASP A 584 9.93 -11.76 -7.37
C ASP A 584 10.28 -10.72 -8.44
N TYR A 585 11.46 -10.89 -9.03
CA TYR A 585 12.03 -9.96 -10.01
C TYR A 585 11.44 -10.12 -11.41
N VAL A 586 10.66 -11.17 -11.67
CA VAL A 586 9.87 -11.29 -12.92
C VAL A 586 8.58 -10.49 -12.80
N ARG A 587 8.02 -10.41 -11.60
CA ARG A 587 6.80 -9.66 -11.28
C ARG A 587 7.02 -8.27 -10.71
N MET A 588 8.28 -7.91 -10.46
CA MET A 588 8.68 -6.62 -9.88
C MET A 588 8.04 -6.33 -8.51
N MET A 589 7.90 -7.35 -7.67
CA MET A 589 7.26 -7.25 -6.36
C MET A 589 8.16 -7.77 -5.24
N LYS A 590 8.10 -7.13 -4.06
CA LYS A 590 8.66 -7.73 -2.83
C LYS A 590 7.79 -8.92 -2.43
N ILE A 591 8.40 -9.95 -1.85
CA ILE A 591 7.67 -11.15 -1.43
C ILE A 591 7.64 -11.23 0.09
N TYR A 592 6.45 -11.53 0.61
CA TYR A 592 6.22 -11.80 2.02
C TYR A 592 5.30 -13.02 2.11
N PRO A 593 5.73 -14.12 2.76
CA PRO A 593 6.96 -14.28 3.53
C PRO A 593 8.24 -14.28 2.68
N HIS A 594 9.40 -14.03 3.29
CA HIS A 594 10.69 -14.24 2.63
C HIS A 594 10.85 -15.74 2.38
N ILE A 595 11.24 -16.16 1.17
CA ILE A 595 11.42 -17.58 0.87
C ILE A 595 12.90 -17.93 1.03
N ILE A 596 13.19 -18.94 1.85
CA ILE A 596 14.54 -19.48 2.01
C ILE A 596 14.64 -20.79 1.23
N LEU A 597 15.56 -20.84 0.27
CA LEU A 597 15.95 -22.09 -0.39
C LEU A 597 17.16 -22.69 0.31
N GLY A 598 16.98 -23.83 0.96
CA GLY A 598 18.05 -24.63 1.54
C GLY A 598 18.64 -25.61 0.53
N CYS A 599 19.97 -25.61 0.39
CA CYS A 599 20.72 -26.60 -0.36
C CYS A 599 21.96 -27.09 0.41
N SER A 600 22.47 -28.28 0.06
CA SER A 600 23.60 -28.93 0.73
C SER A 600 24.95 -28.22 0.50
N LEU A 601 25.06 -27.37 -0.51
CA LEU A 601 26.29 -26.69 -0.93
C LEU A 601 26.02 -25.25 -1.36
N LYS A 602 26.97 -24.34 -1.12
CA LYS A 602 26.92 -22.92 -1.57
C LYS A 602 26.75 -22.78 -3.08
N VAL A 603 27.33 -23.73 -3.83
CA VAL A 603 27.18 -23.90 -5.27
C VAL A 603 27.14 -25.42 -5.51
N PRO A 604 26.08 -25.96 -6.14
CA PRO A 604 26.03 -27.38 -6.47
C PRO A 604 27.27 -27.79 -7.29
N SER A 605 27.86 -28.94 -6.99
CA SER A 605 28.98 -29.46 -7.77
C SER A 605 28.53 -29.76 -9.19
N LEU A 606 29.44 -29.67 -10.16
CA LEU A 606 29.19 -30.18 -11.51
C LEU A 606 28.91 -31.70 -11.50
N ASP A 607 29.40 -32.40 -10.48
CA ASP A 607 29.19 -33.83 -10.27
C ASP A 607 27.81 -34.17 -9.67
N ASP A 608 27.08 -33.17 -9.13
CA ASP A 608 25.75 -33.40 -8.59
C ASP A 608 24.73 -33.69 -9.70
N PRO A 609 23.76 -34.60 -9.48
CA PRO A 609 22.77 -34.93 -10.48
C PRO A 609 21.87 -33.71 -10.80
N VAL A 610 21.47 -33.60 -12.07
CA VAL A 610 20.54 -32.56 -12.52
C VAL A 610 19.20 -32.77 -11.82
N ASN A 611 18.64 -31.69 -11.28
CA ASN A 611 17.37 -31.71 -10.58
C ASN A 611 16.21 -31.87 -11.57
N GLN A 612 15.61 -33.05 -11.59
CA GLN A 612 14.51 -33.38 -12.51
C GLN A 612 13.24 -32.60 -12.19
N SER A 613 12.96 -32.30 -10.92
CA SER A 613 11.76 -31.56 -10.52
C SER A 613 11.79 -30.13 -11.04
N ILE A 614 12.94 -29.47 -10.93
CA ILE A 614 13.13 -28.10 -11.43
C ILE A 614 13.15 -28.10 -12.96
N THR A 615 13.83 -29.05 -13.59
CA THR A 615 13.85 -29.21 -15.06
C THR A 615 12.45 -29.37 -15.64
N THR A 616 11.56 -30.06 -14.94
CA THR A 616 10.16 -30.22 -15.37
C THR A 616 9.36 -28.93 -15.23
N LEU A 617 9.62 -28.13 -14.19
CA LEU A 617 8.97 -26.83 -13.97
C LEU A 617 9.38 -25.76 -14.98
N ILE A 618 10.68 -25.67 -15.31
CA ILE A 618 11.22 -24.60 -16.16
C ILE A 618 11.40 -25.00 -17.64
N GLY A 619 11.16 -26.26 -17.97
CA GLY A 619 11.27 -26.80 -19.33
C GLY A 619 12.57 -27.55 -19.62
N LYS A 620 12.49 -28.55 -20.49
CA LYS A 620 13.59 -29.47 -20.83
C LYS A 620 14.78 -28.79 -21.50
N GLU A 621 14.65 -27.58 -22.02
CA GLU A 621 15.75 -26.87 -22.69
C GLU A 621 16.63 -26.07 -21.73
N VAL A 622 16.41 -26.16 -20.40
CA VAL A 622 17.14 -25.44 -19.34
C VAL A 622 17.72 -26.44 -18.31
N HIS A 623 18.80 -27.13 -18.65
CA HIS A 623 19.59 -28.02 -17.79
C HIS A 623 20.69 -27.26 -17.04
N GLY A 624 20.82 -27.45 -15.73
CA GLY A 624 21.98 -26.90 -15.00
C GLY A 624 21.75 -26.71 -13.51
N VAL A 625 20.50 -26.74 -13.06
CA VAL A 625 20.20 -26.80 -11.63
C VAL A 625 20.48 -28.22 -11.14
N ARG A 626 21.44 -28.36 -10.24
CA ARG A 626 21.92 -29.65 -9.71
C ARG A 626 21.68 -29.75 -8.21
N GLY A 627 21.51 -30.97 -7.73
CA GLY A 627 21.23 -31.26 -6.32
C GLY A 627 19.78 -31.03 -5.91
N SER A 628 19.40 -31.54 -4.75
CA SER A 628 18.08 -31.34 -4.14
C SER A 628 17.98 -29.96 -3.48
N PHE A 629 16.77 -29.38 -3.46
CA PHE A 629 16.47 -28.13 -2.75
C PHE A 629 15.23 -28.30 -1.88
N ILE A 630 15.16 -27.55 -0.78
CA ILE A 630 13.94 -27.40 0.00
C ILE A 630 13.67 -25.91 0.26
N ALA A 631 12.45 -25.47 0.01
CA ALA A 631 12.00 -24.10 0.22
C ALA A 631 11.10 -24.01 1.45
N TYR A 632 11.31 -22.99 2.28
CA TYR A 632 10.42 -22.67 3.40
C TYR A 632 10.25 -21.16 3.54
N GLY A 633 9.10 -20.73 4.07
CA GLY A 633 8.81 -19.33 4.31
C GLY A 633 9.40 -18.87 5.64
N GLN A 634 9.84 -17.63 5.69
CA GLN A 634 10.36 -16.98 6.89
C GLN A 634 9.85 -15.54 6.97
N ILE A 635 9.35 -15.16 8.14
CA ILE A 635 8.99 -13.79 8.49
C ILE A 635 9.90 -13.31 9.63
N LYS A 636 9.97 -12.00 9.84
CA LYS A 636 10.68 -11.42 11.00
C LYS A 636 9.63 -11.02 12.03
N GLN A 637 9.71 -11.57 13.24
CA GLN A 637 8.93 -11.13 14.39
C GLN A 637 9.85 -10.36 15.35
N GLU A 638 9.30 -9.42 16.08
CA GLU A 638 10.04 -8.57 17.02
C GLU A 638 9.77 -9.04 18.44
N ASP A 639 10.81 -9.18 19.26
CA ASP A 639 10.65 -9.49 20.70
C ASP A 639 10.34 -8.22 21.51
N GLU A 640 10.06 -8.40 22.80
CA GLU A 640 9.73 -7.32 23.74
C GLU A 640 10.83 -6.24 23.85
N ASP A 641 12.07 -6.56 23.44
CA ASP A 641 13.22 -5.66 23.45
C ASP A 641 13.45 -4.97 22.08
N GLY A 642 12.53 -5.12 21.12
CA GLY A 642 12.64 -4.54 19.78
C GLY A 642 13.59 -5.30 18.84
N LYS A 643 14.03 -6.51 19.24
CA LYS A 643 15.00 -7.29 18.48
C LYS A 643 14.26 -8.25 17.55
N LYS A 644 14.49 -8.07 16.25
CA LYS A 644 13.90 -8.91 15.21
C LYS A 644 14.53 -10.30 15.17
N TYR A 645 13.71 -11.33 15.29
CA TYR A 645 14.08 -12.73 15.14
C TYR A 645 13.26 -13.41 14.03
N PRO A 646 13.82 -14.41 13.35
CA PRO A 646 13.14 -15.10 12.27
C PRO A 646 12.10 -16.09 12.81
N ILE A 647 10.97 -16.21 12.11
CA ILE A 647 9.96 -17.24 12.34
C ILE A 647 9.62 -17.90 11.03
N VAL A 648 9.60 -19.24 11.03
CA VAL A 648 9.21 -20.04 9.87
C VAL A 648 7.70 -20.01 9.68
N THR A 649 7.25 -19.92 8.43
CA THR A 649 5.83 -19.97 8.06
C THR A 649 5.56 -21.00 6.95
N ASP A 650 4.29 -21.41 6.83
CA ASP A 650 3.83 -22.41 5.88
C ASP A 650 3.78 -21.82 4.45
N LEU A 651 4.47 -22.45 3.49
CA LEU A 651 4.34 -22.11 2.06
C LEU A 651 3.03 -22.65 1.49
N ASP A 652 2.48 -22.04 0.44
CA ASP A 652 1.34 -22.55 -0.32
C ASP A 652 1.64 -22.65 -1.83
N THR A 653 0.60 -22.95 -2.62
CA THR A 653 0.76 -23.19 -4.06
C THR A 653 1.18 -21.96 -4.86
N THR A 654 0.99 -20.75 -4.34
CA THR A 654 1.33 -19.48 -4.99
C THR A 654 2.83 -19.18 -4.91
N ASP A 655 3.51 -19.66 -3.86
CA ASP A 655 4.95 -19.47 -3.65
C ASP A 655 5.82 -20.19 -4.70
N LEU A 656 5.28 -21.22 -5.35
CA LEU A 656 6.00 -22.00 -6.35
C LEU A 656 6.38 -21.15 -7.58
N THR A 657 5.55 -20.17 -7.96
CA THR A 657 5.87 -19.30 -9.09
C THR A 657 7.12 -18.46 -8.82
N ILE A 658 7.23 -17.90 -7.62
CA ILE A 658 8.37 -17.06 -7.20
C ILE A 658 9.67 -17.87 -7.25
N ILE A 659 9.63 -19.10 -6.71
CA ILE A 659 10.77 -20.02 -6.71
C ILE A 659 11.15 -20.43 -8.14
N THR A 660 10.16 -20.66 -9.01
CA THR A 660 10.37 -20.99 -10.42
C THR A 660 11.02 -19.82 -11.17
N ASN A 661 10.56 -18.60 -10.92
CA ASN A 661 11.11 -17.36 -11.49
C ASN A 661 12.58 -17.14 -11.11
N TYR A 662 12.98 -17.51 -9.90
CA TYR A 662 14.38 -17.49 -9.48
C TYR A 662 15.25 -18.46 -10.32
N PHE A 663 14.82 -19.71 -10.52
CA PHE A 663 15.59 -20.69 -11.28
C PHE A 663 15.69 -20.37 -12.78
N LEU A 664 14.69 -19.69 -13.34
CA LEU A 664 14.70 -19.19 -14.72
C LEU A 664 15.78 -18.11 -14.99
N GLY A 665 16.34 -17.48 -13.95
CA GLY A 665 17.31 -16.38 -14.07
C GLY A 665 18.79 -16.78 -14.13
N ARG A 666 19.15 -18.06 -13.96
CA ARG A 666 20.56 -18.52 -13.99
C ARG A 666 21.01 -18.94 -15.41
N HIS A 667 22.01 -18.28 -16.00
CA HIS A 667 22.68 -18.76 -17.22
C HIS A 667 23.78 -19.80 -16.91
N ARG A 668 23.92 -20.81 -17.79
CA ARG A 668 24.72 -22.03 -17.58
C ARG A 668 26.21 -21.82 -17.83
N HIS A 669 27.04 -22.56 -17.07
CA HIS A 669 28.34 -23.07 -17.52
C HIS A 669 28.07 -24.44 -18.13
N ASP A 670 28.15 -24.65 -19.46
CA ASP A 670 28.16 -26.00 -20.09
C ASP A 670 28.28 -25.90 -21.64
N GLU A 671 29.43 -25.47 -22.21
CA GLU A 671 29.84 -25.60 -23.64
C GLU A 671 28.83 -25.26 -24.77
N ALA A 672 27.69 -24.65 -24.44
CA ALA A 672 26.59 -24.37 -25.36
C ALA A 672 26.93 -23.20 -26.29
N GLU A 673 26.47 -23.29 -27.53
CA GLU A 673 26.49 -22.17 -28.49
C GLU A 673 25.44 -21.13 -28.07
N MET A 674 25.84 -19.86 -27.97
CA MET A 674 25.03 -18.73 -27.54
C MET A 674 25.11 -17.62 -28.59
N ASP A 675 23.99 -17.05 -29.02
CA ASP A 675 24.03 -15.90 -29.92
C ASP A 675 24.25 -14.60 -29.12
N ALA A 676 25.22 -13.79 -29.54
CA ALA A 676 25.65 -12.57 -28.86
C ALA A 676 25.99 -11.45 -29.86
N VAL A 677 26.16 -10.23 -29.37
CA VAL A 677 26.75 -9.14 -30.17
C VAL A 677 28.25 -9.07 -29.89
N ARG A 678 29.06 -9.03 -30.95
CA ARG A 678 30.51 -8.89 -30.87
C ARG A 678 30.92 -7.49 -31.28
N ILE A 679 31.77 -6.88 -30.47
CA ILE A 679 32.36 -5.57 -30.73
C ILE A 679 33.70 -5.78 -31.42
N TYR A 680 33.87 -5.20 -32.60
CA TYR A 680 35.14 -5.27 -33.34
C TYR A 680 35.95 -3.98 -33.10
N SER A 681 36.99 -4.07 -32.27
CA SER A 681 38.01 -3.02 -32.21
C SER A 681 39.12 -3.34 -33.20
N ASN A 682 38.97 -2.95 -34.46
CA ASN A 682 40.12 -2.93 -35.37
C ASN A 682 40.83 -1.59 -35.21
N ARG A 683 42.08 -1.61 -34.70
CA ARG A 683 42.92 -0.41 -34.51
C ARG A 683 43.17 0.38 -35.80
N ASN A 684 42.87 -0.19 -36.96
CA ASN A 684 43.14 0.40 -38.29
C ASN A 684 41.89 0.87 -39.06
N SER A 685 40.68 0.69 -38.54
CA SER A 685 39.47 1.30 -39.13
C SER A 685 39.15 2.60 -38.42
N ARG A 686 38.71 3.62 -39.17
CA ARG A 686 38.26 4.92 -38.65
C ARG A 686 37.32 4.73 -37.44
N PRO A 687 37.28 5.68 -36.48
CA PRO A 687 36.39 5.58 -35.33
C PRO A 687 34.96 5.49 -35.86
N GLY A 688 34.41 4.30 -35.71
CA GLY A 688 33.16 3.84 -36.31
C GLY A 688 32.83 2.56 -35.56
N HIS A 689 31.93 2.69 -34.59
CA HIS A 689 31.52 1.62 -33.69
C HIS A 689 30.73 0.58 -34.50
N HIS A 690 31.43 -0.36 -35.14
CA HIS A 690 30.78 -1.42 -35.92
C HIS A 690 30.54 -2.65 -35.03
N PHE A 691 29.27 -2.99 -34.86
CA PHE A 691 28.84 -4.15 -34.08
C PHE A 691 28.37 -5.25 -35.04
N ASN A 692 28.71 -6.52 -34.79
CA ASN A 692 28.10 -7.64 -35.52
C ASN A 692 27.47 -8.64 -34.56
N ALA A 693 26.33 -9.20 -34.95
CA ALA A 693 25.78 -10.38 -34.30
C ALA A 693 26.67 -11.60 -34.62
N ASN A 694 27.02 -12.38 -33.61
CA ASN A 694 27.84 -13.59 -33.72
C ASN A 694 27.40 -14.65 -32.71
N THR A 695 27.52 -15.93 -33.09
CA THR A 695 27.36 -17.05 -32.16
C THR A 695 28.69 -17.35 -31.47
N ILE A 696 28.68 -17.43 -30.14
CA ILE A 696 29.84 -17.65 -29.27
C ILE A 696 29.62 -18.91 -28.45
N ARG A 697 30.64 -19.77 -28.32
CA ARG A 697 30.57 -20.95 -27.46
C ARG A 697 30.92 -20.59 -26.02
N SER A 698 30.05 -20.98 -25.08
CA SER A 698 30.26 -20.82 -23.64
C SER A 698 31.42 -21.70 -23.15
N THR A 699 32.62 -21.17 -23.02
CA THR A 699 33.78 -21.90 -22.46
C THR A 699 33.93 -21.69 -20.95
N LYS A 700 34.75 -22.52 -20.28
CA LYS A 700 35.12 -22.34 -18.86
C LYS A 700 35.91 -21.04 -18.59
N GLU A 701 36.42 -20.40 -19.65
CA GLU A 701 37.23 -19.17 -19.60
C GLU A 701 36.37 -17.90 -19.69
N LEU A 702 35.08 -18.04 -20.05
CA LEU A 702 34.13 -16.94 -20.09
C LEU A 702 33.49 -16.80 -18.70
N CYS A 703 33.71 -15.65 -18.07
CA CYS A 703 33.01 -15.27 -16.86
C CYS A 703 31.78 -14.42 -17.20
N HIS A 704 30.71 -14.62 -16.42
CA HIS A 704 29.48 -13.84 -16.53
C HIS A 704 29.54 -12.62 -15.62
N GLY A 705 29.20 -11.45 -16.17
CA GLY A 705 28.77 -10.29 -15.42
C GLY A 705 27.30 -10.05 -15.71
N ASP A 706 26.42 -10.39 -14.77
CA ASP A 706 25.04 -9.93 -14.84
C ASP A 706 25.06 -8.40 -14.72
N LEU A 707 24.45 -7.68 -15.67
CA LEU A 707 24.30 -6.23 -15.51
C LEU A 707 23.24 -5.91 -14.44
N GLY A 708 22.45 -6.91 -14.01
CA GLY A 708 21.38 -6.76 -13.05
C GLY A 708 20.19 -6.01 -13.68
N LEU A 709 18.98 -6.29 -13.20
CA LEU A 709 17.77 -5.65 -13.70
C LEU A 709 17.75 -4.12 -13.44
N PHE A 710 18.54 -3.66 -12.47
CA PHE A 710 18.70 -2.24 -12.14
C PHE A 710 19.84 -1.55 -12.88
N SER A 711 20.54 -2.24 -13.80
CA SER A 711 21.41 -1.55 -14.73
C SER A 711 20.57 -0.59 -15.55
N PRO A 712 20.93 0.70 -15.62
CA PRO A 712 20.17 1.65 -16.41
C PRO A 712 20.12 1.30 -17.90
N ILE A 713 21.04 0.48 -18.42
CA ILE A 713 20.95 -0.08 -19.77
C ILE A 713 19.84 -1.15 -19.84
N SER A 714 19.72 -2.04 -18.85
CA SER A 714 18.64 -3.04 -18.81
C SER A 714 17.26 -2.39 -18.59
N ILE A 715 17.18 -1.36 -17.75
CA ILE A 715 15.99 -0.52 -17.58
C ILE A 715 15.67 0.23 -18.87
N PHE A 716 16.69 0.70 -19.60
CA PHE A 716 16.49 1.46 -20.83
C PHE A 716 16.14 0.59 -22.05
N PHE A 717 16.70 -0.61 -22.17
CA PHE A 717 16.31 -1.55 -23.22
C PHE A 717 15.00 -2.29 -22.90
N GLY A 718 14.57 -2.25 -21.64
CA GLY A 718 13.37 -2.94 -21.19
C GLY A 718 13.49 -4.43 -21.12
N MET A 719 14.71 -4.91 -20.95
CA MET A 719 15.01 -6.32 -20.83
C MET A 719 16.31 -6.51 -20.04
N PRO A 720 16.44 -7.61 -19.29
CA PRO A 720 17.70 -7.96 -18.62
C PRO A 720 18.79 -8.20 -19.65
N LEU A 721 19.99 -7.68 -19.39
CA LEU A 721 21.15 -7.79 -20.28
C LEU A 721 22.33 -8.41 -19.52
N ALA A 722 23.17 -9.18 -20.21
CA ALA A 722 24.38 -9.78 -19.64
C ALA A 722 25.65 -9.38 -20.41
N VAL A 723 26.78 -9.29 -19.71
CA VAL A 723 28.12 -9.13 -20.30
C VAL A 723 28.92 -10.41 -20.07
N LEU A 724 29.55 -10.88 -21.15
CA LEU A 724 30.49 -12.00 -21.12
C LEU A 724 31.90 -11.44 -21.26
N TYR A 725 32.85 -11.94 -20.48
CA TYR A 725 34.25 -11.54 -20.64
C TYR A 725 35.19 -12.73 -20.53
N ARG A 726 36.25 -12.70 -21.34
CA ARG A 726 37.28 -13.74 -21.33
C ARG A 726 38.33 -13.42 -20.26
N LEU A 727 38.63 -14.38 -19.39
CA LEU A 727 39.73 -14.25 -18.45
C LEU A 727 41.09 -14.24 -19.19
N PRO A 728 42.04 -13.36 -18.86
CA PRO A 728 43.33 -13.25 -19.54
C PRO A 728 44.29 -14.35 -19.03
N LEU A 729 43.92 -15.62 -19.16
CA LEU A 729 44.66 -16.72 -18.53
C LEU A 729 45.50 -17.57 -19.49
N GLY A 730 45.38 -17.37 -20.81
CA GLY A 730 46.04 -18.25 -21.79
C GLY A 730 45.66 -19.73 -21.60
N ASP A 731 46.33 -20.64 -22.30
CA ASP A 731 45.98 -22.08 -22.36
C ASP A 731 46.29 -22.88 -21.05
N ARG A 732 46.28 -22.27 -19.87
CA ARG A 732 46.58 -22.96 -18.60
C ARG A 732 45.30 -23.29 -17.83
N GLN A 733 45.14 -24.60 -17.56
CA GLN A 733 43.98 -25.28 -16.99
C GLN A 733 43.33 -24.62 -15.74
N PRO A 734 42.02 -24.86 -15.52
CA PRO A 734 41.20 -24.10 -14.60
C PRO A 734 41.01 -24.83 -13.26
N ASP A 735 41.98 -24.78 -12.35
CA ASP A 735 41.68 -24.89 -10.90
C ASP A 735 42.91 -24.63 -10.04
N THR A 736 43.27 -23.37 -9.79
CA THR A 736 44.23 -23.07 -8.71
C THR A 736 43.78 -21.88 -7.88
N PRO A 737 44.15 -21.86 -6.57
CA PRO A 737 43.95 -20.71 -5.67
C PRO A 737 44.44 -19.38 -6.26
N LYS A 738 45.37 -19.40 -7.21
CA LYS A 738 45.85 -18.23 -7.95
C LYS A 738 44.80 -17.62 -8.89
N ILE A 739 43.85 -18.40 -9.42
CA ILE A 739 42.71 -17.89 -10.19
C ILE A 739 41.71 -17.22 -9.26
N ARG A 740 41.48 -17.82 -8.08
CA ARG A 740 40.65 -17.24 -7.02
C ARG A 740 41.26 -15.94 -6.50
N GLU A 741 42.58 -15.92 -6.29
CA GLU A 741 43.37 -14.75 -5.93
C GLU A 741 43.39 -13.72 -7.06
N ALA A 742 43.46 -14.10 -8.34
CA ALA A 742 43.38 -13.17 -9.46
C ALA A 742 41.97 -12.56 -9.64
N ILE A 743 40.91 -13.33 -9.40
CA ILE A 743 39.53 -12.84 -9.36
C ILE A 743 39.32 -11.93 -8.15
N GLU A 744 39.87 -12.27 -7.00
CA GLU A 744 39.85 -11.44 -5.79
C GLU A 744 40.70 -10.17 -5.97
N LYS A 745 41.84 -10.25 -6.65
CA LYS A 745 42.68 -9.10 -7.00
C LYS A 745 42.01 -8.22 -8.03
N LEU A 746 41.42 -8.79 -9.08
CA LEU A 746 40.57 -8.05 -10.03
C LEU A 746 39.37 -7.42 -9.32
N ARG A 747 38.79 -8.06 -8.31
CA ARG A 747 37.71 -7.50 -7.50
C ARG A 747 38.18 -6.46 -6.48
N ALA A 748 39.41 -6.55 -5.99
CA ALA A 748 40.00 -5.66 -4.98
C ALA A 748 40.76 -4.47 -5.59
N GLU A 749 41.26 -4.60 -6.83
CA GLU A 749 41.77 -3.51 -7.67
C GLU A 749 40.61 -2.71 -8.31
N LEU A 750 39.37 -3.20 -8.21
CA LEU A 750 38.16 -2.43 -8.49
C LEU A 750 37.81 -1.60 -7.23
N PRO A 751 37.60 -0.28 -7.35
CA PRO A 751 37.33 0.56 -6.17
C PRO A 751 36.09 0.09 -5.39
N PRO A 752 36.05 0.31 -4.05
CA PRO A 752 34.95 -0.09 -3.16
C PRO A 752 33.56 0.45 -3.59
N ASP A 753 33.54 1.51 -4.40
CA ASP A 753 32.33 2.21 -4.84
C ASP A 753 31.82 1.71 -6.21
N SER A 754 32.29 0.55 -6.66
CA SER A 754 31.98 -0.06 -7.97
C SER A 754 30.51 -0.49 -8.18
N GLY A 755 29.58 -0.04 -7.33
CA GLY A 755 28.14 -0.17 -7.48
C GLY A 755 27.54 0.66 -8.63
N ASN A 756 28.32 1.53 -9.29
CA ASN A 756 27.83 2.32 -10.41
C ASN A 756 28.56 1.96 -11.72
N ARG A 757 28.31 0.76 -12.25
CA ARG A 757 28.91 0.31 -13.52
C ARG A 757 28.32 1.01 -14.76
N LEU A 758 27.24 1.76 -14.58
CA LEU A 758 26.79 2.67 -15.61
C LEU A 758 27.73 3.88 -15.74
N ALA A 759 28.31 4.34 -14.65
CA ALA A 759 29.33 5.37 -14.69
C ALA A 759 30.59 4.94 -15.46
N SER A 760 30.88 3.65 -15.63
CA SER A 760 31.99 3.22 -16.50
C SER A 760 31.59 3.03 -17.97
N LEU A 761 30.30 2.82 -18.27
CA LEU A 761 29.74 2.68 -19.62
C LEU A 761 29.22 4.00 -20.22
N LEU A 762 28.81 4.94 -19.36
CA LEU A 762 28.48 6.33 -19.65
C LEU A 762 29.57 7.30 -19.18
N MET A 763 30.72 6.80 -18.70
CA MET A 763 31.87 7.59 -18.21
C MET A 763 31.48 8.71 -17.20
N ILE A 764 30.66 8.39 -16.19
CA ILE A 764 30.47 9.17 -14.95
C ILE A 764 31.27 8.51 -13.81
N ASP A 765 32.46 7.97 -14.08
CA ASP A 765 33.34 7.48 -13.03
C ASP A 765 33.94 8.69 -12.29
N MET A 766 33.32 9.04 -11.16
CA MET A 766 33.80 10.08 -10.26
C MET A 766 35.10 9.70 -9.52
N GLY A 767 35.67 8.51 -9.77
CA GLY A 767 36.83 7.99 -9.05
C GLY A 767 38.15 7.97 -9.83
N ASN A 768 38.17 8.22 -11.14
CA ASN A 768 39.42 8.08 -11.91
C ASN A 768 40.25 9.37 -11.85
N ARG A 769 40.98 9.54 -10.75
CA ARG A 769 41.98 10.61 -10.57
C ARG A 769 43.07 10.47 -11.64
N LYS A 770 42.93 11.25 -12.72
CA LYS A 770 43.86 11.56 -13.83
C LYS A 770 43.56 10.85 -15.15
N GLY A 771 42.93 11.57 -16.07
CA GLY A 771 43.13 11.37 -17.51
C GLY A 771 41.91 11.22 -18.41
N ALA A 772 40.68 11.22 -17.89
CA ALA A 772 39.48 11.14 -18.74
C ALA A 772 39.17 12.51 -19.37
N VAL A 773 38.93 12.55 -20.69
CA VAL A 773 38.50 13.75 -21.42
C VAL A 773 37.07 13.57 -21.94
N ALA A 774 36.34 14.67 -22.17
CA ALA A 774 34.96 14.64 -22.64
C ALA A 774 34.73 13.85 -23.94
N GLN A 775 35.79 13.64 -24.72
CA GLN A 775 35.78 12.85 -25.96
C GLN A 775 35.68 11.33 -25.73
N ASP A 776 35.84 10.87 -24.47
CA ASP A 776 35.80 9.44 -24.14
C ASP A 776 34.39 8.93 -23.81
N PHE A 777 33.37 9.81 -23.84
CA PHE A 777 31.98 9.47 -23.54
C PHE A 777 31.41 8.53 -24.62
N GLY A 778 30.87 7.38 -24.19
CA GLY A 778 30.39 6.33 -25.10
C GLY A 778 31.49 5.44 -25.68
N THR A 779 32.76 5.68 -25.35
CA THR A 779 33.88 4.82 -25.78
C THR A 779 34.22 3.75 -24.74
N ILE A 780 34.49 2.52 -25.18
CA ILE A 780 34.95 1.45 -24.29
C ILE A 780 36.45 1.68 -24.05
N PRO A 781 36.92 1.88 -22.79
CA PRO A 781 38.32 2.21 -22.54
C PRO A 781 39.27 1.14 -23.10
N ALA A 782 40.41 1.56 -23.68
CA ALA A 782 41.34 0.68 -24.39
C ALA A 782 41.82 -0.53 -23.56
N LYS A 783 41.95 -0.37 -22.23
CA LYS A 783 42.29 -1.47 -21.31
C LYS A 783 41.28 -2.62 -21.34
N TYR A 784 40.02 -2.33 -21.65
CA TYR A 784 38.95 -3.31 -21.79
C TYR A 784 38.88 -3.90 -23.20
N LEU A 785 39.24 -3.13 -24.24
CA LEU A 785 39.35 -3.65 -25.61
C LEU A 785 40.48 -4.69 -25.74
N ASP A 786 41.58 -4.51 -25.02
CA ASP A 786 42.72 -5.45 -25.03
C ASP A 786 42.54 -6.66 -24.08
N GLN A 787 41.66 -6.58 -23.08
CA GLN A 787 41.45 -7.64 -22.07
C GLN A 787 40.12 -8.41 -22.21
N LEU A 788 39.05 -7.80 -22.74
CA LEU A 788 37.72 -8.42 -22.75
C LEU A 788 37.46 -9.37 -23.92
N GLY A 789 38.29 -9.34 -24.97
CA GLY A 789 38.23 -10.28 -26.10
C GLY A 789 36.81 -10.74 -26.46
N ASP A 790 36.11 -9.96 -27.30
CA ASP A 790 35.08 -10.46 -28.20
C ASP A 790 33.71 -10.94 -27.66
N ALA A 791 33.02 -10.25 -26.73
CA ALA A 791 31.56 -10.42 -26.56
C ALA A 791 30.91 -9.36 -25.65
N ILE A 792 29.83 -8.67 -26.07
CA ILE A 792 28.94 -7.95 -25.14
C ILE A 792 27.47 -8.04 -25.62
N VAL A 793 26.57 -8.20 -24.65
CA VAL A 793 25.11 -8.07 -24.70
C VAL A 793 24.35 -9.21 -25.38
N VAL A 794 23.71 -10.01 -24.54
CA VAL A 794 22.79 -11.08 -24.91
C VAL A 794 21.44 -10.79 -24.27
N ARG A 795 20.35 -11.01 -25.01
CA ARG A 795 18.97 -10.91 -24.51
C ARG A 795 18.66 -12.09 -23.58
N LYS A 796 17.67 -11.96 -22.67
CA LYS A 796 17.22 -13.04 -21.77
C LYS A 796 16.77 -14.33 -22.52
N ASP A 797 16.39 -14.21 -23.79
CA ASP A 797 16.04 -15.33 -24.67
C ASP A 797 17.25 -15.92 -25.45
N GLN A 798 18.48 -15.53 -25.09
CA GLN A 798 19.73 -15.93 -25.75
C GLN A 798 19.85 -15.52 -27.22
N LYS A 799 19.05 -14.55 -27.66
CA LYS A 799 19.17 -13.94 -28.99
C LYS A 799 20.11 -12.74 -28.93
N PRO A 800 20.81 -12.41 -30.04
CA PRO A 800 21.64 -11.23 -30.07
C PRO A 800 20.75 -9.99 -30.03
N LEU A 801 21.20 -8.91 -29.40
CA LEU A 801 20.61 -7.60 -29.69
C LEU A 801 20.86 -7.24 -31.15
N ASP A 802 19.93 -6.52 -31.75
CA ASP A 802 20.13 -6.00 -33.09
C ASP A 802 21.31 -5.01 -33.06
N PRO A 803 22.41 -5.26 -33.79
CA PRO A 803 23.57 -4.37 -33.83
C PRO A 803 23.19 -2.93 -34.19
N ALA A 804 22.20 -2.74 -35.07
CA ALA A 804 21.72 -1.41 -35.46
C ALA A 804 21.10 -0.66 -34.27
N TYR A 805 20.49 -1.37 -33.33
CA TYR A 805 19.91 -0.78 -32.12
C TYR A 805 20.99 -0.31 -31.15
N LEU A 806 22.09 -1.05 -31.05
CA LEU A 806 23.24 -0.70 -30.22
C LEU A 806 24.05 0.46 -30.83
N GLU A 807 24.25 0.44 -32.15
CA GLU A 807 24.86 1.54 -32.92
C GLU A 807 24.07 2.84 -32.77
N ALA A 808 22.75 2.77 -32.93
CA ALA A 808 21.87 3.92 -32.71
C ALA A 808 21.95 4.45 -31.27
N PHE A 809 22.04 3.57 -30.28
CA PHE A 809 22.16 3.95 -28.88
C PHE A 809 23.49 4.65 -28.57
N CYS A 810 24.62 4.12 -29.06
CA CYS A 810 25.93 4.77 -28.93
C CYS A 810 25.95 6.14 -29.62
N THR A 811 25.37 6.24 -30.81
CA THR A 811 25.30 7.51 -31.55
C THR A 811 24.42 8.53 -30.83
N TRP A 812 23.29 8.09 -30.25
CA TRP A 812 22.42 8.96 -29.45
C TRP A 812 23.12 9.53 -28.22
N ILE A 813 23.90 8.69 -27.53
CA ILE A 813 24.73 9.09 -26.40
C ILE A 813 25.68 10.22 -26.83
N GLU A 814 26.42 10.03 -27.92
CA GLU A 814 27.41 10.99 -28.42
C GLU A 814 26.77 12.30 -28.94
N GLU A 815 25.68 12.22 -29.71
CA GLU A 815 25.13 13.39 -30.41
C GLU A 815 24.05 14.16 -29.62
N ASP A 816 23.33 13.51 -28.71
CA ASP A 816 22.25 14.15 -27.94
C ASP A 816 22.57 14.30 -26.46
N LEU A 817 23.12 13.27 -25.80
CA LEU A 817 23.33 13.30 -24.36
C LEU A 817 24.62 14.04 -23.98
N LEU A 818 25.74 13.73 -24.65
CA LEU A 818 27.04 14.32 -24.34
C LEU A 818 27.03 15.86 -24.33
N PRO A 819 26.48 16.56 -25.35
CA PRO A 819 26.49 18.03 -25.37
C PRO A 819 25.63 18.64 -24.27
N LYS A 820 24.64 17.91 -23.75
CA LYS A 820 23.71 18.38 -22.72
C LYS A 820 24.23 18.20 -21.30
N PHE A 821 25.26 17.37 -21.15
CA PHE A 821 25.84 17.03 -19.85
C PHE A 821 27.28 17.49 -19.69
N ALA A 822 27.88 18.09 -20.73
CA ALA A 822 29.25 18.59 -20.70
C ALA A 822 29.53 19.54 -19.52
N ASP A 823 28.69 20.56 -19.31
CA ASP A 823 28.86 21.53 -18.22
C ASP A 823 28.69 20.89 -16.83
N ALA A 824 27.72 19.98 -16.70
CA ALA A 824 27.49 19.23 -15.47
C ALA A 824 28.68 18.32 -15.15
N HIS A 825 29.24 17.68 -16.18
CA HIS A 825 30.43 16.84 -16.07
C HIS A 825 31.66 17.67 -15.66
N GLU A 826 31.87 18.86 -16.23
CA GLU A 826 32.98 19.74 -15.87
C GLU A 826 32.90 20.21 -14.41
N GLN A 827 31.69 20.57 -13.93
CA GLN A 827 31.45 20.92 -12.53
C GLN A 827 31.68 19.75 -11.56
N ILE A 828 31.30 18.55 -11.96
CA ILE A 828 31.57 17.31 -11.22
C ILE A 828 33.08 17.07 -11.12
N MET A 829 33.80 17.18 -12.24
CA MET A 829 35.24 16.95 -12.28
C MET A 829 36.01 18.00 -11.46
N TYR A 830 35.59 19.26 -11.50
CA TYR A 830 36.13 20.33 -10.64
C TYR A 830 35.92 20.03 -9.15
N SER A 831 34.73 19.55 -8.79
CA SER A 831 34.38 19.17 -7.41
C SER A 831 35.21 18.00 -6.90
N LEU A 832 35.45 17.00 -7.74
CA LEU A 832 36.24 15.80 -7.39
C LEU A 832 37.75 16.05 -7.32
N ALA A 833 38.23 17.08 -8.03
CA ALA A 833 39.60 17.54 -7.95
C ALA A 833 39.88 18.36 -6.68
N THR A 834 38.83 18.78 -5.96
CA THR A 834 38.95 19.56 -4.73
C THR A 834 39.04 18.60 -3.55
N GLU A 835 40.11 18.71 -2.75
CA GLU A 835 40.30 17.88 -1.55
C GLU A 835 39.54 18.47 -0.37
N TYR A 836 38.67 17.68 0.24
CA TYR A 836 37.95 18.02 1.47
C TYR A 836 38.48 17.15 2.63
N GLU A 837 38.42 17.66 3.86
CA GLU A 837 38.61 16.81 5.04
C GLU A 837 37.44 15.82 5.15
N GLU A 838 37.78 14.54 5.35
CA GLU A 838 36.80 13.47 5.55
C GLU A 838 35.90 13.84 6.75
N ASP A 839 34.58 13.69 6.57
CA ASP A 839 33.50 14.06 7.52
C ASP A 839 33.18 15.56 7.70
N SER A 840 33.78 16.46 6.93
CA SER A 840 33.36 17.88 6.94
C SER A 840 31.93 18.07 6.42
N GLN A 841 31.25 19.09 6.95
CA GLN A 841 29.90 19.46 6.51
C GLN A 841 29.91 19.87 5.03
N GLU A 842 30.97 20.53 4.55
CA GLU A 842 31.11 20.89 3.13
C GLU A 842 31.23 19.64 2.23
N ALA A 843 31.97 18.61 2.64
CA ALA A 843 32.06 17.35 1.87
C ALA A 843 30.70 16.65 1.75
N ARG A 844 29.89 16.68 2.82
CA ARG A 844 28.54 16.08 2.83
C ARG A 844 27.56 16.85 1.95
N GLU A 845 27.55 18.17 2.05
CA GLU A 845 26.69 19.04 1.22
C GLU A 845 27.03 18.91 -0.27
N GLN A 846 28.32 18.79 -0.59
CA GLN A 846 28.78 18.60 -1.96
C GLN A 846 28.50 17.20 -2.50
N GLY A 847 28.63 16.16 -1.68
CA GLY A 847 28.17 14.81 -2.04
C GLY A 847 26.69 14.79 -2.39
N ILE A 848 25.85 15.48 -1.62
CA ILE A 848 24.41 15.62 -1.89
C ILE A 848 24.16 16.39 -3.19
N ALA A 849 24.92 17.46 -3.46
CA ALA A 849 24.79 18.24 -4.71
C ALA A 849 25.16 17.40 -5.95
N LEU A 850 26.21 16.59 -5.86
CA LEU A 850 26.64 15.70 -6.94
C LEU A 850 25.62 14.57 -7.18
N LEU A 851 25.00 14.02 -6.12
CA LEU A 851 23.92 13.05 -6.23
C LEU A 851 22.68 13.66 -6.92
N LYS A 852 22.27 14.87 -6.53
CA LYS A 852 21.16 15.58 -7.18
C LYS A 852 21.42 15.88 -8.65
N LEU A 853 22.66 16.22 -9.01
CA LEU A 853 23.05 16.48 -10.40
C LEU A 853 23.02 15.19 -11.23
N ARG A 854 23.54 14.09 -10.68
CA ARG A 854 23.46 12.75 -11.27
C ARG A 854 22.01 12.32 -11.51
N ASP A 855 21.13 12.50 -10.54
CA ASP A 855 19.73 12.07 -10.64
C ASP A 855 18.98 12.88 -11.71
N LYS A 856 19.26 14.20 -11.83
CA LYS A 856 18.76 15.02 -12.94
C LYS A 856 19.25 14.57 -14.32
N MET A 857 20.47 14.05 -14.42
CA MET A 857 20.98 13.48 -15.68
C MET A 857 20.25 12.19 -16.03
N TYR A 858 19.94 11.35 -15.02
CA TYR A 858 19.16 10.13 -15.21
C TYR A 858 17.74 10.38 -15.70
N ASP A 859 17.04 11.37 -15.15
CA ASP A 859 15.67 11.73 -15.54
C ASP A 859 15.56 12.14 -17.01
N ARG A 860 16.65 12.63 -17.60
CA ARG A 860 16.71 13.04 -19.01
C ARG A 860 16.95 11.84 -19.95
N CYS A 861 17.42 10.71 -19.44
CA CYS A 861 17.75 9.50 -20.20
C CYS A 861 16.56 8.52 -20.24
N SER A 862 15.57 8.76 -21.10
CA SER A 862 14.37 7.89 -21.23
C SER A 862 14.26 7.16 -22.56
N ARG A 863 13.60 5.99 -22.57
CA ARG A 863 13.30 5.22 -23.81
C ARG A 863 12.53 6.05 -24.83
N LYS A 864 11.61 6.88 -24.33
CA LYS A 864 10.78 7.79 -25.14
C LYS A 864 11.66 8.80 -25.89
N ARG A 865 12.64 9.38 -25.20
CA ARG A 865 13.59 10.35 -25.78
C ARG A 865 14.46 9.72 -26.85
N PHE A 866 15.02 8.54 -26.58
CA PHE A 866 15.83 7.82 -27.56
C PHE A 866 15.07 7.43 -28.82
N ARG A 867 13.85 6.90 -28.67
CA ARG A 867 13.00 6.59 -29.83
C ARG A 867 12.62 7.83 -30.63
N ALA A 868 12.41 8.96 -29.96
CA ALA A 868 12.18 10.25 -30.64
C ALA A 868 13.42 10.68 -31.43
N TRP A 869 14.61 10.64 -30.82
CA TRP A 869 15.88 10.96 -31.48
C TRP A 869 16.18 10.03 -32.66
N CYS A 870 15.95 8.72 -32.52
CA CYS A 870 16.11 7.76 -33.64
C CYS A 870 15.17 8.11 -34.80
N LYS A 871 13.92 8.47 -34.50
CA LYS A 871 12.94 8.87 -35.52
C LYS A 871 13.36 10.17 -36.23
N GLU A 872 13.88 11.14 -35.49
CA GLU A 872 14.37 12.42 -36.03
C GLU A 872 15.59 12.23 -36.95
N ASN A 873 16.46 11.25 -36.65
CA ASN A 873 17.64 10.93 -37.45
C ASN A 873 17.41 9.84 -38.52
N GLY A 874 16.15 9.46 -38.77
CA GLY A 874 15.80 8.48 -39.81
C GLY A 874 16.22 7.04 -39.50
N LEU A 875 16.49 6.72 -38.23
CA LEU A 875 16.86 5.37 -37.77
C LEU A 875 15.60 4.56 -37.47
N HIS A 876 15.28 3.61 -38.36
CA HIS A 876 14.12 2.73 -38.24
C HIS A 876 14.47 1.43 -37.50
N LEU A 877 14.49 1.50 -36.16
CA LEU A 877 14.71 0.33 -35.31
C LEU A 877 13.45 -0.55 -35.24
N ARG A 878 13.60 -1.87 -35.42
CA ARG A 878 12.48 -2.82 -35.24
C ARG A 878 12.05 -2.86 -33.78
N ALA A 879 10.78 -3.20 -33.52
CA ALA A 879 10.31 -3.44 -32.15
C ALA A 879 11.06 -4.62 -31.53
N LEU A 880 11.64 -4.41 -30.34
CA LEU A 880 12.48 -5.36 -29.60
C LEU A 880 11.68 -6.48 -28.94
#